data_AF-A0A2P7YWR8-F1
#
_entry.id   AF-A0A2P7YWR8-F1
#
_cell.length_a   1.000
_cell.length_b   1.000
_cell.length_c   1.000
_cell.angle_alpha   90.00
_cell.angle_beta   90.00
_cell.angle_gamma   90.00
#
_symmetry.space_group_name_H-M   'P 1'
#
loop_
_entity.id
_entity.type
_entity.pdbx_description
1 polymer ?
#
loop_
_entity_poly.entity_id
_entity_poly.type
_entity_poly.pdbx_seq_one_letter_code
_entity_poly.pdbx_strand_id
1 'polypeptide(L)'
;MRATFFFIGAALATFRDLAFGDLNFLHTTDTHGWYLGHLNQKTYSGDWGDFVSFAHHLKQKARQNGQDLLLVDSGDRHDGNGLLDITSPNGARSLPIFIEQDYDLLTLGNHELYLAENSQQEYEIVAKHYGEKYVSTNVEYLDGDNWVPIGNKYRYWKTEVKGTRVLALGFMFDFARYNEKTKVTPIAEVIQQDWFQEILDKFPAEEVDTVVVVTHVPVDRDWNELALLHAELRVHYPETKIEYFGGHSHIRDFVVYDEKLVALQSGRFCETVGFLGVNLNATGSEASEVYSRRYIDFNTDLFRYHSGKSVEAFDTKKGNHVKSLIALAREDLGLDNVIGYVNNSNYYMDYVPVSHPKNLFRLLAKKVLPTLEAEKDVETSQERLILINTGSVRYDLYKGPYTLDTHYIVSPFQNKWVKVTVPKYIAVQIAPKLNQGGYIMAAASKEPLAPPHQTPKVLQKRDQQVMDLSQYDDLDLHVEKLTKGYVTYDDFGNKGDDTVHKAVVNYPVPNVVQSVELKHNGRKAPVDVVFYDFITPNVKEVFEQLDYPFPDVEYYSDRYLGQLLNDYVAENEIYDAARTAKDIGVGLVGSIGGNKVADAVGGGQVSHIVGGVAGGIGAGAAKDKAEDKADEKKD
;
A
#
# COMPACT_ATOMS: atom_id res chain seq x y z
N MET A 1 -45.18 15.35 -39.48
CA MET A 1 -43.97 16.06 -38.99
C MET A 1 -44.29 16.73 -37.67
N ARG A 2 -43.89 16.12 -36.55
CA ARG A 2 -43.75 16.79 -35.25
C ARG A 2 -42.44 16.29 -34.67
N ALA A 3 -41.49 17.20 -34.53
CA ALA A 3 -40.22 16.95 -33.89
C ALA A 3 -40.47 16.84 -32.38
N THR A 4 -40.15 15.68 -31.82
CA THR A 4 -40.11 15.47 -30.37
C THR A 4 -38.69 15.80 -29.94
N PHE A 5 -38.49 17.01 -29.43
CA PHE A 5 -37.30 17.34 -28.64
C PHE A 5 -37.36 16.53 -27.35
N PHE A 6 -36.49 15.53 -27.22
CA PHE A 6 -36.18 14.94 -25.92
C PHE A 6 -35.34 15.96 -25.14
N PHE A 7 -35.98 16.62 -24.18
CA PHE A 7 -35.27 17.22 -23.05
C PHE A 7 -34.70 16.07 -22.22
N ILE A 8 -33.42 15.74 -22.43
CA ILE A 8 -32.65 15.01 -21.44
C ILE A 8 -32.37 16.02 -20.33
N GLY A 9 -33.09 15.89 -19.22
CA GLY A 9 -32.75 16.59 -17.99
C GLY A 9 -31.31 16.24 -17.63
N ALA A 10 -30.45 17.26 -17.53
CA ALA A 10 -29.09 17.10 -17.07
C ALA A 10 -29.12 16.63 -15.60
N ALA A 11 -29.07 15.31 -15.40
CA ALA A 11 -28.46 14.78 -14.18
C ALA A 11 -26.99 15.19 -14.25
N LEU A 12 -26.56 16.10 -13.37
CA LEU A 12 -25.15 16.44 -13.20
C LEU A 12 -24.37 15.13 -13.02
N ALA A 13 -23.43 14.85 -13.93
CA ALA A 13 -22.68 13.60 -13.91
C ALA A 13 -21.92 13.48 -12.59
N THR A 14 -22.15 12.37 -11.87
CA THR A 14 -21.43 12.04 -10.63
C THR A 14 -19.96 11.68 -10.87
N PHE A 15 -19.60 11.44 -12.14
CA PHE A 15 -18.28 11.03 -12.60
C PHE A 15 -17.67 12.10 -13.51
N ARG A 16 -16.35 12.25 -13.46
CA ARG A 16 -15.56 13.19 -14.24
C ARG A 16 -14.68 12.42 -15.23
N ASP A 17 -14.72 12.82 -16.49
CA ASP A 17 -14.01 12.12 -17.57
C ASP A 17 -12.48 12.19 -17.45
N LEU A 18 -11.82 11.19 -18.04
CA LEU A 18 -10.37 11.18 -18.29
C LEU A 18 -10.05 12.07 -19.50
N ALA A 19 -9.07 12.97 -19.33
CA ALA A 19 -8.55 13.78 -20.42
C ALA A 19 -7.30 13.11 -21.01
N PHE A 20 -7.45 12.43 -22.14
CA PHE A 20 -6.32 11.75 -22.78
C PHE A 20 -5.38 12.74 -23.48
N GLY A 21 -4.08 12.50 -23.36
CA GLY A 21 -3.01 13.16 -24.14
C GLY A 21 -2.45 12.26 -25.24
N ASP A 22 -1.30 12.65 -25.80
CA ASP A 22 -0.52 11.84 -26.74
C ASP A 22 0.03 10.57 -26.06
N LEU A 23 0.54 10.73 -24.85
CA LEU A 23 1.03 9.67 -23.97
C LEU A 23 0.21 9.67 -22.68
N ASN A 24 -0.23 8.50 -22.24
CA ASN A 24 -1.11 8.34 -21.09
C ASN A 24 -0.55 7.29 -20.14
N PHE A 25 -0.90 7.40 -18.87
CA PHE A 25 -0.46 6.49 -17.84
C PHE A 25 -1.61 6.05 -16.96
N LEU A 26 -1.63 4.76 -16.61
CA LEU A 26 -2.32 4.26 -15.42
C LEU A 26 -1.27 3.94 -14.35
N HIS A 27 -1.49 4.40 -13.13
CA HIS A 27 -0.51 4.30 -12.06
C HIS A 27 -1.12 3.73 -10.77
N THR A 28 -0.48 2.70 -10.23
CA THR A 28 -0.73 2.13 -8.91
C THR A 28 0.48 2.29 -8.00
N THR A 29 0.26 2.33 -6.70
CA THR A 29 1.30 2.36 -5.67
C THR A 29 0.69 1.89 -4.35
N ASP A 30 1.52 1.42 -3.44
CA ASP A 30 1.12 1.11 -2.06
C ASP A 30 -0.08 0.14 -2.03
N THR A 31 -0.07 -0.87 -2.90
CA THR A 31 -1.20 -1.81 -3.05
C THR A 31 -1.35 -2.72 -1.85
N HIS A 32 -0.25 -3.04 -1.15
CA HIS A 32 -0.21 -3.87 0.07
C HIS A 32 -1.09 -5.13 0.01
N GLY A 33 -1.14 -5.80 -1.15
CA GLY A 33 -1.85 -7.08 -1.32
C GLY A 33 -3.37 -7.00 -1.43
N TRP A 34 -3.97 -5.81 -1.58
CA TRP A 34 -5.42 -5.61 -1.65
C TRP A 34 -6.07 -6.03 -2.99
N TYR A 35 -5.60 -7.13 -3.57
CA TYR A 35 -6.04 -7.65 -4.87
C TYR A 35 -7.46 -8.24 -4.85
N LEU A 36 -8.00 -8.50 -3.64
CA LEU A 36 -9.36 -8.99 -3.41
C LEU A 36 -10.45 -7.93 -3.52
N GLY A 37 -10.08 -6.64 -3.51
CA GLY A 37 -11.00 -5.53 -3.32
C GLY A 37 -11.49 -5.38 -1.87
N HIS A 38 -12.18 -4.27 -1.58
CA HIS A 38 -12.64 -3.94 -0.23
C HIS A 38 -14.06 -4.45 0.04
N LEU A 39 -14.22 -5.30 1.06
CA LEU A 39 -15.52 -5.80 1.49
C LEU A 39 -16.34 -4.75 2.28
N ASN A 40 -15.67 -3.95 3.13
CA ASN A 40 -16.35 -2.99 4.00
C ASN A 40 -16.48 -1.58 3.40
N GLN A 41 -15.69 -1.26 2.37
CA GLN A 41 -15.70 0.03 1.68
C GLN A 41 -16.09 -0.19 0.22
N LYS A 42 -17.40 -0.21 -0.05
CA LYS A 42 -17.95 -0.54 -1.37
C LYS A 42 -17.48 0.38 -2.51
N THR A 43 -17.00 1.59 -2.18
CA THR A 43 -16.38 2.51 -3.14
C THR A 43 -15.14 1.89 -3.81
N TYR A 44 -14.49 0.93 -3.16
CA TYR A 44 -13.26 0.27 -3.60
C TYR A 44 -13.47 -1.24 -3.79
N SER A 45 -14.64 -1.63 -4.30
CA SER A 45 -15.05 -3.03 -4.38
C SER A 45 -14.44 -3.82 -5.55
N GLY A 46 -13.69 -3.16 -6.45
CA GLY A 46 -13.09 -3.81 -7.60
C GLY A 46 -11.95 -4.73 -7.16
N ASP A 47 -11.81 -5.87 -7.82
CA ASP A 47 -10.68 -6.78 -7.61
C ASP A 47 -9.57 -6.60 -8.67
N TRP A 48 -8.46 -7.32 -8.54
CA TRP A 48 -7.36 -7.22 -9.50
C TRP A 48 -7.74 -7.69 -10.90
N GLY A 49 -8.69 -8.62 -11.03
CA GLY A 49 -9.19 -9.09 -12.32
C GLY A 49 -10.08 -8.06 -13.03
N ASP A 50 -10.84 -7.26 -12.26
CA ASP A 50 -11.51 -6.07 -12.75
C ASP A 50 -10.50 -5.06 -13.29
N PHE A 51 -9.41 -4.80 -12.56
CA PHE A 51 -8.37 -3.88 -12.98
C PHE A 51 -7.61 -4.36 -14.23
N VAL A 52 -7.32 -5.67 -14.32
CA VAL A 52 -6.75 -6.27 -15.53
C VAL A 52 -7.66 -6.08 -16.74
N SER A 53 -8.97 -6.29 -16.58
CA SER A 53 -9.94 -6.04 -17.65
C SER A 53 -10.02 -4.56 -18.01
N PHE A 54 -10.04 -3.67 -17.01
CA PHE A 54 -10.06 -2.23 -17.20
C PHE A 54 -8.87 -1.73 -18.00
N ALA A 55 -7.65 -2.09 -17.57
CA ALA A 55 -6.41 -1.68 -18.23
C ALA A 55 -6.35 -2.19 -19.67
N HIS A 56 -6.77 -3.44 -19.92
CA HIS A 56 -6.88 -4.00 -21.25
C HIS A 56 -7.76 -3.13 -22.17
N HIS A 57 -8.97 -2.80 -21.72
CA HIS A 57 -9.90 -1.99 -22.51
C HIS A 57 -9.41 -0.55 -22.70
N LEU A 58 -8.81 0.04 -21.68
CA LEU A 58 -8.30 1.42 -21.76
C LEU A 58 -7.10 1.52 -22.70
N LYS A 59 -6.18 0.53 -22.67
CA LYS A 59 -5.06 0.44 -23.59
C LYS A 59 -5.54 0.21 -25.04
N GLN A 60 -6.57 -0.61 -25.24
CA GLN A 60 -7.21 -0.78 -26.55
C GLN A 60 -7.84 0.54 -27.04
N LYS A 61 -8.58 1.25 -26.17
CA LYS A 61 -9.20 2.54 -26.47
C LYS A 61 -8.16 3.60 -26.86
N ALA A 62 -7.06 3.70 -26.11
CA ALA A 62 -5.96 4.62 -26.43
C ALA A 62 -5.35 4.30 -27.80
N ARG A 63 -5.04 3.02 -28.06
CA ARG A 63 -4.48 2.57 -29.35
C ARG A 63 -5.41 2.89 -30.53
N GLN A 64 -6.71 2.68 -30.38
CA GLN A 64 -7.71 3.00 -31.42
C GLN A 64 -7.76 4.50 -31.75
N ASN A 65 -7.43 5.34 -30.77
CA ASN A 65 -7.33 6.79 -30.93
C ASN A 65 -5.92 7.26 -31.35
N GLY A 66 -5.01 6.33 -31.64
CA GLY A 66 -3.63 6.65 -32.00
C GLY A 66 -2.83 7.26 -30.84
N GLN A 67 -3.15 6.89 -29.59
CA GLN A 67 -2.49 7.35 -28.37
C GLN A 67 -1.76 6.18 -27.71
N ASP A 68 -0.67 6.47 -26.99
CA ASP A 68 -0.01 5.48 -26.14
C ASP A 68 -0.60 5.48 -24.73
N LEU A 69 -0.65 4.31 -24.11
CA LEU A 69 -1.02 4.14 -22.69
C LEU A 69 -0.07 3.14 -22.03
N LEU A 70 0.62 3.60 -20.99
CA LEU A 70 1.58 2.84 -20.19
C LEU A 70 1.03 2.55 -18.80
N LEU A 71 1.31 1.37 -18.27
CA LEU A 71 0.99 1.01 -16.90
C LEU A 71 2.22 1.11 -16.02
N VAL A 72 2.10 1.79 -14.87
CA VAL A 72 3.20 2.05 -13.93
C VAL A 72 2.82 1.58 -12.52
N ASP A 73 3.75 0.95 -11.79
CA ASP A 73 3.58 0.61 -10.37
C ASP A 73 4.79 1.03 -9.52
N SER A 74 4.53 1.73 -8.41
CA SER A 74 5.58 2.32 -7.56
C SER A 74 5.89 1.55 -6.28
N GLY A 75 5.56 0.26 -6.19
CA GLY A 75 6.00 -0.61 -5.09
C GLY A 75 5.09 -0.64 -3.87
N ASP A 76 5.57 -1.29 -2.80
CA ASP A 76 4.83 -1.64 -1.58
C ASP A 76 3.61 -2.53 -1.87
N ARG A 77 3.90 -3.79 -2.16
CA ARG A 77 2.92 -4.80 -2.56
C ARG A 77 2.51 -5.73 -1.44
N HIS A 78 3.13 -5.64 -0.26
CA HIS A 78 2.91 -6.52 0.89
C HIS A 78 2.76 -5.83 2.25
N ASP A 79 2.41 -6.58 3.30
CA ASP A 79 2.17 -6.13 4.68
C ASP A 79 0.92 -5.24 4.86
N GLY A 80 -0.25 -5.86 4.68
CA GLY A 80 -1.54 -5.20 4.88
C GLY A 80 -2.78 -6.00 4.48
N ASN A 81 -2.64 -7.28 4.10
CA ASN A 81 -3.77 -8.08 3.61
C ASN A 81 -3.53 -9.59 3.77
N GLY A 82 -4.56 -10.35 4.17
CA GLY A 82 -4.45 -11.78 4.45
C GLY A 82 -4.10 -12.62 3.23
N LEU A 83 -4.40 -12.17 2.01
CA LEU A 83 -3.99 -12.85 0.77
C LEU A 83 -2.48 -13.04 0.67
N LEU A 84 -1.75 -12.16 1.35
CA LEU A 84 -0.32 -12.04 1.22
C LEU A 84 0.41 -12.43 2.50
N ASP A 85 -0.06 -11.93 3.64
CA ASP A 85 0.69 -11.97 4.91
C ASP A 85 0.52 -13.31 5.67
N ILE A 86 -0.40 -14.18 5.21
CA ILE A 86 -0.61 -15.51 5.81
C ILE A 86 0.43 -16.55 5.38
N THR A 87 1.08 -16.33 4.24
CA THR A 87 2.06 -17.28 3.70
C THR A 87 3.45 -16.98 4.21
N SER A 88 4.28 -18.00 4.39
CA SER A 88 5.71 -17.84 4.64
C SER A 88 6.50 -18.47 3.48
N PRO A 89 7.28 -17.69 2.72
CA PRO A 89 7.43 -16.23 2.85
C PRO A 89 6.19 -15.45 2.37
N ASN A 90 6.07 -14.18 2.77
CA ASN A 90 4.96 -13.30 2.37
C ASN A 90 4.88 -13.23 0.84
N GLY A 91 3.67 -13.25 0.26
CA GLY A 91 3.55 -13.10 -1.21
C GLY A 91 3.34 -14.39 -2.01
N ALA A 92 3.53 -15.57 -1.41
CA ALA A 92 3.55 -16.83 -2.17
C ALA A 92 2.26 -17.13 -2.95
N ARG A 93 1.10 -16.58 -2.51
CA ARG A 93 -0.19 -16.68 -3.21
C ARG A 93 -0.62 -15.41 -3.93
N SER A 94 -0.14 -14.25 -3.50
CA SER A 94 -0.57 -12.96 -4.03
C SER A 94 0.29 -12.47 -5.19
N LEU A 95 1.60 -12.75 -5.21
CA LEU A 95 2.50 -12.35 -6.29
C LEU A 95 2.09 -12.96 -7.64
N PRO A 96 1.68 -14.24 -7.73
CA PRO A 96 1.11 -14.79 -8.96
C PRO A 96 -0.13 -14.06 -9.46
N ILE A 97 -0.92 -13.44 -8.58
CA ILE A 97 -2.08 -12.62 -8.95
C ILE A 97 -1.61 -11.25 -9.45
N PHE A 98 -0.66 -10.63 -8.74
CA PHE A 98 -0.11 -9.31 -9.10
C PHE A 98 0.48 -9.32 -10.52
N ILE A 99 1.32 -10.32 -10.83
CA ILE A 99 2.04 -10.40 -12.11
C ILE A 99 1.14 -10.63 -13.33
N GLU A 100 -0.14 -10.92 -13.13
CA GLU A 100 -1.12 -10.99 -14.22
C GLU A 100 -1.47 -9.61 -14.79
N GLN A 101 -1.09 -8.50 -14.13
CA GLN A 101 -1.21 -7.18 -14.74
C GLN A 101 -0.03 -6.90 -15.69
N ASP A 102 -0.34 -6.35 -16.86
CA ASP A 102 0.63 -6.07 -17.92
C ASP A 102 1.31 -4.71 -17.73
N TYR A 103 2.00 -4.51 -16.59
CA TYR A 103 2.78 -3.29 -16.34
C TYR A 103 3.81 -3.04 -17.45
N ASP A 104 4.02 -1.77 -17.76
CA ASP A 104 5.04 -1.29 -18.69
C ASP A 104 6.28 -0.77 -17.94
N LEU A 105 6.14 -0.31 -16.71
CA LEU A 105 7.23 0.13 -15.84
C LEU A 105 6.86 -0.15 -14.38
N LEU A 106 7.82 -0.61 -13.56
CA LEU A 106 7.58 -0.76 -12.12
C LEU A 106 8.87 -0.75 -11.30
N THR A 107 8.76 -0.43 -10.02
CA THR A 107 9.86 -0.48 -9.03
C THR A 107 9.39 -1.08 -7.70
N LEU A 108 10.29 -1.33 -6.74
CA LEU A 108 9.94 -1.86 -5.41
C LEU A 108 9.62 -0.74 -4.40
N GLY A 109 8.95 -1.11 -3.32
CA GLY A 109 8.81 -0.30 -2.11
C GLY A 109 9.71 -0.76 -0.97
N ASN A 110 9.67 -0.06 0.16
CA ASN A 110 10.49 -0.42 1.33
C ASN A 110 10.00 -1.72 1.97
N HIS A 111 8.73 -2.08 1.80
CA HIS A 111 8.21 -3.31 2.36
C HIS A 111 8.98 -4.52 1.80
N GLU A 112 9.26 -4.54 0.49
CA GLU A 112 10.02 -5.62 -0.18
C GLU A 112 11.47 -5.80 0.34
N LEU A 113 11.93 -4.91 1.22
CA LEU A 113 13.31 -4.84 1.71
C LEU A 113 13.47 -5.14 3.20
N TYR A 114 12.40 -5.27 3.99
CA TYR A 114 12.56 -5.55 5.42
C TYR A 114 13.12 -6.94 5.72
N LEU A 115 12.71 -7.96 4.96
CA LEU A 115 13.10 -9.36 5.17
C LEU A 115 13.80 -9.92 3.93
N ALA A 116 14.89 -10.67 4.15
CA ALA A 116 15.69 -11.25 3.08
C ALA A 116 14.89 -12.17 2.15
N GLU A 117 13.96 -12.96 2.70
CA GLU A 117 13.04 -13.82 1.93
C GLU A 117 12.06 -13.04 1.03
N ASN A 118 11.65 -11.84 1.44
CA ASN A 118 10.79 -10.98 0.61
C ASN A 118 11.60 -10.37 -0.53
N SER A 119 12.81 -9.88 -0.25
CA SER A 119 13.70 -9.36 -1.29
C SER A 119 14.13 -10.44 -2.30
N GLN A 120 14.36 -11.66 -1.82
CA GLN A 120 14.65 -12.80 -2.70
C GLN A 120 13.47 -13.11 -3.62
N GLN A 121 12.23 -13.15 -3.10
CA GLN A 121 11.06 -13.36 -3.94
C GLN A 121 10.85 -12.24 -4.95
N GLU A 122 11.02 -10.98 -4.55
CA GLU A 122 10.90 -9.83 -5.45
C GLU A 122 11.89 -9.96 -6.60
N TYR A 123 13.15 -10.30 -6.31
CA TYR A 123 14.19 -10.51 -7.31
C TYR A 123 13.90 -11.71 -8.23
N GLU A 124 13.53 -12.86 -7.66
CA GLU A 124 13.39 -14.12 -8.40
C GLU A 124 12.05 -14.27 -9.15
N ILE A 125 11.00 -13.59 -8.70
CA ILE A 125 9.64 -13.71 -9.24
C ILE A 125 9.26 -12.44 -10.00
N VAL A 126 9.14 -11.31 -9.31
CA VAL A 126 8.55 -10.08 -9.88
C VAL A 126 9.52 -9.42 -10.85
N ALA A 127 10.73 -9.09 -10.40
CA ALA A 127 11.75 -8.47 -11.25
C ALA A 127 12.10 -9.37 -12.44
N LYS A 128 12.20 -10.67 -12.23
CA LYS A 128 12.43 -11.65 -13.30
C LYS A 128 11.27 -11.74 -14.30
N HIS A 129 10.02 -11.70 -13.84
CA HIS A 129 8.84 -11.75 -14.71
C HIS A 129 8.77 -10.53 -15.63
N TYR A 130 8.97 -9.33 -15.06
CA TYR A 130 8.88 -8.08 -15.80
C TYR A 130 10.14 -7.72 -16.59
N GLY A 131 11.27 -8.36 -16.30
CA GLY A 131 12.51 -8.23 -17.07
C GLY A 131 12.95 -6.77 -17.19
N GLU A 132 13.15 -6.28 -18.42
CA GLU A 132 13.56 -4.89 -18.69
C GLU A 132 12.61 -3.82 -18.14
N LYS A 133 11.34 -4.17 -17.84
CA LYS A 133 10.34 -3.24 -17.34
C LYS A 133 10.50 -2.94 -15.85
N TYR A 134 11.18 -3.81 -15.11
CA TYR A 134 11.45 -3.62 -13.70
C TYR A 134 12.69 -2.72 -13.54
N VAL A 135 12.50 -1.50 -13.05
CA VAL A 135 13.56 -0.48 -12.97
C VAL A 135 13.81 -0.09 -11.51
N SER A 136 15.04 -0.31 -11.06
CA SER A 136 15.58 0.13 -9.78
C SER A 136 17.01 0.63 -9.99
N THR A 137 17.15 1.95 -10.03
CA THR A 137 18.38 2.70 -10.25
C THR A 137 19.30 2.65 -9.03
N ASN A 138 18.75 2.61 -7.80
CA ASN A 138 19.52 2.77 -6.57
C ASN A 138 19.41 1.61 -5.56
N VAL A 139 18.84 0.46 -5.95
CA VAL A 139 18.79 -0.74 -5.09
C VAL A 139 19.52 -1.92 -5.71
N GLU A 140 20.43 -2.50 -4.93
CA GLU A 140 21.21 -3.69 -5.29
C GLU A 140 20.78 -4.89 -4.42
N TYR A 141 20.91 -6.10 -4.96
CA TYR A 141 20.72 -7.39 -4.31
C TYR A 141 21.99 -8.23 -4.35
N LEU A 142 22.25 -8.98 -3.29
CA LEU A 142 23.40 -9.85 -3.15
C LEU A 142 23.14 -11.23 -3.76
N ASP A 143 23.49 -11.40 -5.04
CA ASP A 143 23.39 -12.65 -5.79
C ASP A 143 24.73 -13.41 -5.74
N GLY A 144 24.76 -14.48 -4.93
CA GLY A 144 26.00 -15.13 -4.53
C GLY A 144 26.87 -14.17 -3.73
N ASP A 145 28.04 -13.82 -4.28
CA ASP A 145 28.99 -12.87 -3.69
C ASP A 145 28.99 -11.50 -4.41
N ASN A 146 28.08 -11.29 -5.37
CA ASN A 146 28.06 -10.08 -6.20
C ASN A 146 26.84 -9.23 -5.92
N TRP A 147 27.05 -7.92 -5.77
CA TRP A 147 25.98 -6.94 -5.77
C TRP A 147 25.53 -6.67 -7.21
N VAL A 148 24.26 -6.92 -7.48
CA VAL A 148 23.62 -6.71 -8.79
C VAL A 148 22.38 -5.84 -8.62
N PRO A 149 21.96 -5.04 -9.62
CA PRO A 149 20.71 -4.29 -9.53
C PRO A 149 19.50 -5.22 -9.34
N ILE A 150 18.51 -4.82 -8.54
CA ILE A 150 17.21 -5.49 -8.54
C ILE A 150 16.46 -5.07 -9.80
N GLY A 151 16.53 -5.90 -10.85
CA GLY A 151 16.04 -5.56 -12.18
C GLY A 151 17.06 -4.72 -12.95
N ASN A 152 16.68 -3.52 -13.40
CA ASN A 152 17.50 -2.70 -14.30
C ASN A 152 17.74 -1.31 -13.72
N LYS A 153 18.94 -0.76 -13.91
CA LYS A 153 19.24 0.61 -13.46
C LYS A 153 18.46 1.69 -14.21
N TYR A 154 18.10 1.41 -15.46
CA TYR A 154 17.29 2.28 -16.31
C TYR A 154 16.62 1.44 -17.40
N ARG A 155 15.66 2.03 -18.12
CA ARG A 155 15.12 1.46 -19.36
C ARG A 155 14.99 2.54 -20.41
N TYR A 156 15.40 2.26 -21.64
CA TYR A 156 15.15 3.14 -22.79
C TYR A 156 14.43 2.38 -23.90
N TRP A 157 13.29 2.89 -24.37
CA TRP A 157 12.50 2.23 -25.41
C TRP A 157 11.68 3.22 -26.23
N LYS A 158 11.03 2.71 -27.29
CA LYS A 158 10.02 3.45 -28.07
C LYS A 158 8.63 2.87 -27.81
N THR A 159 7.65 3.74 -27.60
CA THR A 159 6.25 3.32 -27.41
C THR A 159 5.68 2.69 -28.69
N GLU A 160 4.68 1.81 -28.54
CA GLU A 160 4.18 1.01 -29.67
C GLU A 160 3.42 1.85 -30.71
N VAL A 161 2.66 2.87 -30.27
CA VAL A 161 1.74 3.60 -31.15
C VAL A 161 2.40 4.83 -31.77
N LYS A 162 2.97 5.73 -30.96
CA LYS A 162 3.60 6.97 -31.44
C LYS A 162 5.10 6.84 -31.68
N GLY A 163 5.74 5.79 -31.17
CA GLY A 163 7.19 5.64 -31.25
C GLY A 163 7.96 6.60 -30.35
N THR A 164 7.31 7.15 -29.31
CA THR A 164 7.88 8.09 -28.34
C THR A 164 9.09 7.45 -27.65
N ARG A 165 10.24 8.13 -27.68
CA ARG A 165 11.50 7.71 -27.05
C ARG A 165 11.44 8.04 -25.56
N VAL A 166 11.30 7.00 -24.72
CA VAL A 166 11.17 7.13 -23.27
C VAL A 166 12.45 6.66 -22.60
N LEU A 167 13.04 7.51 -21.75
CA LEU A 167 14.04 7.10 -20.77
C LEU A 167 13.37 6.95 -19.41
N ALA A 168 13.46 5.79 -18.78
CA ALA A 168 12.93 5.56 -17.44
C ALA A 168 14.01 5.27 -16.41
N LEU A 169 13.82 5.85 -15.22
CA LEU A 169 14.63 5.67 -14.01
C LEU A 169 13.73 5.22 -12.85
N GLY A 170 14.31 4.58 -11.85
CA GLY A 170 13.62 3.93 -10.73
C GLY A 170 14.27 4.23 -9.39
N PHE A 171 13.64 4.94 -8.45
CA PHE A 171 14.29 5.31 -7.19
C PHE A 171 13.52 4.92 -5.93
N MET A 172 14.23 4.34 -4.97
CA MET A 172 13.84 4.22 -3.57
C MET A 172 14.27 5.47 -2.79
N PHE A 173 13.51 5.88 -1.77
CA PHE A 173 13.97 6.90 -0.81
C PHE A 173 15.20 6.41 -0.02
N ASP A 174 15.80 7.27 0.80
CA ASP A 174 16.91 6.96 1.72
C ASP A 174 16.46 6.04 2.87
N PHE A 175 16.07 4.83 2.48
CA PHE A 175 15.60 3.76 3.34
C PHE A 175 16.81 3.07 3.98
N ALA A 176 16.83 3.04 5.31
CA ALA A 176 17.97 2.54 6.08
C ALA A 176 17.72 1.18 6.78
N ARG A 177 16.51 0.62 6.66
CA ARG A 177 16.12 -0.63 7.33
C ARG A 177 16.06 -1.84 6.38
N TYR A 178 16.79 -1.76 5.28
CA TYR A 178 16.91 -2.86 4.34
C TYR A 178 17.71 -4.02 4.94
N ASN A 179 17.40 -5.25 4.56
CA ASN A 179 18.05 -6.46 5.07
C ASN A 179 19.44 -6.70 4.45
N GLU A 180 20.17 -7.67 4.98
CA GLU A 180 21.55 -8.00 4.60
C GLU A 180 21.74 -8.47 3.14
N LYS A 181 20.66 -8.89 2.45
CA LYS A 181 20.70 -9.26 1.04
C LYS A 181 20.53 -8.07 0.11
N THR A 182 20.30 -6.88 0.64
CA THR A 182 19.96 -5.70 -0.14
C THR A 182 20.82 -4.52 0.26
N LYS A 183 20.93 -3.55 -0.65
CA LYS A 183 21.64 -2.30 -0.41
C LYS A 183 20.93 -1.18 -1.15
N VAL A 184 20.51 -0.17 -0.40
CA VAL A 184 19.94 1.06 -0.95
C VAL A 184 21.02 2.14 -0.94
N THR A 185 21.24 2.78 -2.09
CA THR A 185 22.15 3.94 -2.19
C THR A 185 21.33 5.22 -2.26
N PRO A 186 21.59 6.23 -1.40
CA PRO A 186 20.82 7.47 -1.43
C PRO A 186 20.84 8.17 -2.79
N ILE A 187 19.72 8.78 -3.19
CA ILE A 187 19.58 9.48 -4.48
C ILE A 187 20.69 10.52 -4.66
N ALA A 188 20.99 11.28 -3.61
CA ALA A 188 22.04 12.31 -3.58
C ALA A 188 23.44 11.76 -3.90
N GLU A 189 23.71 10.49 -3.60
CA GLU A 189 24.96 9.82 -3.94
C GLU A 189 24.92 9.26 -5.35
N VAL A 190 23.80 8.63 -5.76
CA VAL A 190 23.66 8.03 -7.11
C VAL A 190 23.87 9.07 -8.22
N ILE A 191 23.28 10.26 -8.08
CA ILE A 191 23.42 11.31 -9.10
C ILE A 191 24.88 11.78 -9.30
N GLN A 192 25.77 11.51 -8.34
CA GLN A 192 27.19 11.86 -8.43
C GLN A 192 28.05 10.74 -9.02
N GLN A 193 27.48 9.55 -9.29
CA GLN A 193 28.26 8.41 -9.78
C GLN A 193 28.46 8.47 -11.29
N ASP A 194 29.66 8.12 -11.73
CA ASP A 194 30.06 8.15 -13.15
C ASP A 194 29.08 7.36 -14.04
N TRP A 195 28.68 6.16 -13.64
CA TRP A 195 27.75 5.34 -14.45
C TRP A 195 26.37 5.99 -14.62
N PHE A 196 25.93 6.82 -13.68
CA PHE A 196 24.65 7.52 -13.79
C PHE A 196 24.77 8.66 -14.81
N GLN A 197 25.85 9.44 -14.72
CA GLN A 197 26.17 10.48 -15.70
C GLN A 197 26.35 9.89 -17.11
N GLU A 198 27.01 8.73 -17.23
CA GLU A 198 27.14 8.00 -18.50
C GLU A 198 25.78 7.59 -19.10
N ILE A 199 24.75 7.31 -18.28
CA ILE A 199 23.39 7.05 -18.79
C ILE A 199 22.82 8.33 -19.41
N LEU A 200 22.94 9.47 -18.71
CA LEU A 200 22.42 10.75 -19.19
C LEU A 200 23.13 11.20 -20.47
N ASP A 201 24.47 11.09 -20.50
CA ASP A 201 25.29 11.40 -21.68
C ASP A 201 24.96 10.50 -22.87
N LYS A 202 24.64 9.23 -22.62
CA LYS A 202 24.25 8.25 -23.65
C LYS A 202 22.89 8.58 -24.28
N PHE A 203 22.00 9.23 -23.53
CA PHE A 203 20.65 9.59 -23.97
C PHE A 203 20.45 11.10 -23.84
N PRO A 204 21.10 11.91 -24.69
CA PRO A 204 20.98 13.37 -24.64
C PRO A 204 19.56 13.83 -24.98
N ALA A 205 19.22 15.08 -24.66
CA ALA A 205 17.86 15.62 -24.79
C ALA A 205 17.26 15.49 -26.21
N GLU A 206 18.09 15.51 -27.26
CA GLU A 206 17.63 15.35 -28.65
C GLU A 206 17.21 13.90 -28.97
N GLU A 207 17.64 12.94 -28.15
CA GLU A 207 17.36 11.50 -28.28
C GLU A 207 16.26 10.98 -27.35
N VAL A 208 15.71 11.84 -26.51
CA VAL A 208 14.69 11.51 -25.50
C VAL A 208 13.49 12.44 -25.66
N ASP A 209 12.31 11.87 -25.92
CA ASP A 209 11.08 12.65 -26.07
C ASP A 209 10.42 12.91 -24.70
N THR A 210 10.54 11.97 -23.76
CA THR A 210 10.15 12.15 -22.36
C THR A 210 11.00 11.31 -21.41
N VAL A 211 11.16 11.78 -20.16
CA VAL A 211 11.76 11.02 -19.06
C VAL A 211 10.68 10.60 -18.08
N VAL A 212 10.67 9.33 -17.67
CA VAL A 212 9.74 8.81 -16.67
C VAL A 212 10.50 8.35 -15.43
N VAL A 213 10.17 8.88 -14.27
CA VAL A 213 10.75 8.44 -12.99
C VAL A 213 9.69 7.70 -12.20
N VAL A 214 9.82 6.37 -12.09
CA VAL A 214 9.03 5.57 -11.15
C VAL A 214 9.74 5.54 -9.80
N THR A 215 9.07 5.84 -8.71
CA THR A 215 9.77 6.01 -7.43
C THR A 215 8.89 5.67 -6.25
N HIS A 216 9.45 4.98 -5.26
CA HIS A 216 8.78 4.77 -3.99
C HIS A 216 9.13 5.89 -3.01
N VAL A 217 8.89 7.14 -3.44
CA VAL A 217 9.15 8.36 -2.68
C VAL A 217 7.88 9.22 -2.73
N PRO A 218 7.48 9.90 -1.63
CA PRO A 218 6.40 10.86 -1.68
C PRO A 218 6.70 11.99 -2.68
N VAL A 219 5.72 12.35 -3.52
CA VAL A 219 5.94 13.35 -4.59
C VAL A 219 5.97 14.79 -4.10
N ASP A 220 5.70 15.02 -2.82
CA ASP A 220 5.61 16.34 -2.22
C ASP A 220 6.95 17.10 -2.26
N ARG A 221 6.90 18.41 -2.55
CA ARG A 221 8.11 19.25 -2.70
C ARG A 221 8.95 19.34 -1.44
N ASP A 222 8.37 19.11 -0.27
CA ASP A 222 9.13 19.14 0.98
C ASP A 222 9.94 17.85 1.18
N TRP A 223 9.90 16.90 0.23
CA TRP A 223 10.80 15.76 0.18
C TRP A 223 12.07 16.11 -0.61
N ASN A 224 13.11 16.51 0.12
CA ASN A 224 14.34 17.07 -0.47
C ASN A 224 15.06 16.12 -1.46
N GLU A 225 14.86 14.81 -1.34
CA GLU A 225 15.55 13.83 -2.19
C GLU A 225 15.17 13.96 -3.67
N LEU A 226 13.87 14.16 -3.96
CA LEU A 226 13.41 14.36 -5.34
C LEU A 226 13.84 15.72 -5.89
N ALA A 227 13.97 16.74 -5.05
CA ALA A 227 14.45 18.05 -5.47
C ALA A 227 15.89 17.98 -6.03
N LEU A 228 16.75 17.15 -5.44
CA LEU A 228 18.12 16.92 -5.93
C LEU A 228 18.13 16.22 -7.29
N LEU A 229 17.33 15.16 -7.44
CA LEU A 229 17.21 14.44 -8.70
C LEU A 229 16.62 15.33 -9.80
N HIS A 230 15.58 16.11 -9.47
CA HIS A 230 14.97 17.07 -10.38
C HIS A 230 15.98 18.08 -10.91
N ALA A 231 16.77 18.69 -10.01
CA ALA A 231 17.78 19.67 -10.38
C ALA A 231 18.81 19.06 -11.34
N GLU A 232 19.28 17.84 -11.06
CA GLU A 232 20.22 17.12 -11.93
C GLU A 232 19.62 16.83 -13.31
N LEU A 233 18.41 16.25 -13.34
CA LEU A 233 17.75 15.93 -14.61
C LEU A 233 17.45 17.19 -15.43
N ARG A 234 17.19 18.34 -14.82
CA ARG A 234 16.97 19.61 -15.54
C ARG A 234 18.24 20.22 -16.13
N VAL A 235 19.42 19.88 -15.61
CA VAL A 235 20.70 20.24 -16.25
C VAL A 235 20.85 19.50 -17.59
N HIS A 236 20.50 18.21 -17.62
CA HIS A 236 20.62 17.35 -18.79
C HIS A 236 19.44 17.43 -19.76
N TYR A 237 18.25 17.69 -19.23
CA TYR A 237 16.98 17.75 -19.96
C TYR A 237 16.22 19.06 -19.67
N PRO A 238 16.71 20.22 -20.17
CA PRO A 238 16.13 21.52 -19.81
C PRO A 238 14.68 21.67 -20.29
N GLU A 239 14.37 21.16 -21.48
CA GLU A 239 13.07 21.35 -22.14
C GLU A 239 12.25 20.06 -22.30
N THR A 240 12.83 18.90 -21.96
CA THR A 240 12.16 17.60 -22.07
C THR A 240 11.08 17.49 -21.00
N LYS A 241 9.96 16.87 -21.35
CA LYS A 241 8.89 16.57 -20.39
C LYS A 241 9.37 15.47 -19.44
N ILE A 242 9.04 15.59 -18.17
CA ILE A 242 9.43 14.61 -17.15
C ILE A 242 8.23 14.29 -16.27
N GLU A 243 7.91 13.00 -16.15
CA GLU A 243 6.79 12.53 -15.34
C GLU A 243 7.28 11.64 -14.21
N TYR A 244 6.97 12.02 -12.97
CA TYR A 244 7.25 11.23 -11.78
C TYR A 244 6.00 10.46 -11.34
N PHE A 245 6.20 9.22 -10.91
CA PHE A 245 5.19 8.35 -10.35
C PHE A 245 5.68 7.91 -8.97
N GLY A 246 5.10 8.49 -7.91
CA GLY A 246 5.55 8.33 -6.53
C GLY A 246 4.69 7.40 -5.68
N GLY A 247 5.05 7.25 -4.40
CA GLY A 247 4.37 6.34 -3.46
C GLY A 247 4.67 6.65 -1.98
N HIS A 248 4.62 5.63 -1.13
CA HIS A 248 5.06 5.58 0.27
C HIS A 248 4.16 6.34 1.27
N SER A 249 3.71 7.56 0.97
CA SER A 249 2.93 8.37 1.91
C SER A 249 1.42 8.09 1.90
N HIS A 250 0.96 7.12 1.10
CA HIS A 250 -0.42 6.60 1.10
C HIS A 250 -1.50 7.65 0.73
N ILE A 251 -1.19 8.64 -0.13
CA ILE A 251 -2.13 9.69 -0.53
C ILE A 251 -2.30 9.83 -2.04
N ARG A 252 -3.45 10.36 -2.44
CA ARG A 252 -3.63 10.97 -3.76
C ARG A 252 -2.93 12.33 -3.73
N ASP A 253 -1.97 12.56 -4.63
CA ASP A 253 -1.29 13.84 -4.75
C ASP A 253 -0.85 14.11 -6.18
N PHE A 254 -0.71 15.38 -6.54
CA PHE A 254 -0.22 15.83 -7.82
C PHE A 254 0.56 17.12 -7.67
N VAL A 255 1.83 17.08 -8.06
CA VAL A 255 2.79 18.16 -7.81
C VAL A 255 3.37 18.65 -9.12
N VAL A 256 3.43 19.96 -9.30
CA VAL A 256 3.98 20.65 -10.48
C VAL A 256 5.32 21.28 -10.13
N TYR A 257 6.44 20.64 -10.44
CA TYR A 257 7.75 21.23 -10.13
C TYR A 257 8.07 22.39 -11.08
N ASP A 258 7.71 22.24 -12.35
CA ASP A 258 7.74 23.28 -13.38
C ASP A 258 6.69 22.95 -14.48
N GLU A 259 6.61 23.76 -15.54
CA GLU A 259 5.61 23.62 -16.60
C GLU A 259 5.71 22.30 -17.39
N LYS A 260 6.83 21.58 -17.26
CA LYS A 260 7.21 20.36 -17.99
C LYS A 260 7.66 19.23 -17.06
N LEU A 261 7.49 19.38 -15.75
CA LEU A 261 7.76 18.34 -14.76
C LEU A 261 6.63 18.28 -13.75
N VAL A 262 5.95 17.15 -13.77
CA VAL A 262 4.89 16.85 -12.82
C VAL A 262 5.13 15.51 -12.15
N ALA A 263 4.52 15.33 -10.98
CA ALA A 263 4.61 14.12 -10.20
C ALA A 263 3.23 13.69 -9.73
N LEU A 264 2.88 12.42 -9.95
CA LEU A 264 1.61 11.81 -9.56
C LEU A 264 1.83 10.78 -8.45
N GLN A 265 1.00 10.81 -7.41
CA GLN A 265 0.90 9.76 -6.39
C GLN A 265 -0.53 9.24 -6.30
N SER A 266 -0.69 7.91 -6.28
CA SER A 266 -1.98 7.25 -6.53
C SER A 266 -2.60 6.57 -5.31
N GLY A 267 -2.52 7.17 -4.13
CA GLY A 267 -3.22 6.65 -2.95
C GLY A 267 -2.58 5.39 -2.37
N ARG A 268 -3.41 4.39 -2.07
CA ARG A 268 -3.02 3.12 -1.44
C ARG A 268 -4.08 2.03 -1.61
N PHE A 269 -3.73 0.81 -1.20
CA PHE A 269 -4.61 -0.33 -0.90
C PHE A 269 -5.57 -0.72 -2.03
N CYS A 270 -5.21 -0.47 -3.29
CA CYS A 270 -6.16 -0.63 -4.40
C CYS A 270 -7.47 0.15 -4.14
N GLU A 271 -7.41 1.33 -3.53
CA GLU A 271 -8.54 2.27 -3.43
C GLU A 271 -8.56 3.22 -4.64
N THR A 272 -7.42 3.35 -5.33
CA THR A 272 -7.19 4.35 -6.37
C THR A 272 -6.38 3.78 -7.52
N VAL A 273 -6.78 4.11 -8.76
CA VAL A 273 -5.92 4.05 -9.94
C VAL A 273 -5.66 5.50 -10.39
N GLY A 274 -4.40 5.92 -10.39
CA GLY A 274 -4.04 7.23 -10.93
C GLY A 274 -4.02 7.21 -12.45
N PHE A 275 -4.40 8.33 -13.06
CA PHE A 275 -4.33 8.56 -14.49
C PHE A 275 -3.60 9.87 -14.77
N LEU A 276 -2.64 9.83 -15.69
CA LEU A 276 -1.94 11.02 -16.21
C LEU A 276 -2.04 11.03 -17.73
N GLY A 277 -2.52 12.14 -18.30
CA GLY A 277 -2.47 12.42 -19.73
C GLY A 277 -1.43 13.49 -20.03
N VAL A 278 -0.58 13.25 -21.03
CA VAL A 278 0.53 14.14 -21.43
C VAL A 278 0.42 14.51 -22.90
N ASN A 279 0.33 15.81 -23.20
CA ASN A 279 0.36 16.36 -24.54
C ASN A 279 1.80 16.62 -24.96
N LEU A 280 2.45 15.65 -25.62
CA LEU A 280 3.88 15.71 -25.94
C LEU A 280 4.24 16.89 -26.85
N ASN A 281 3.32 17.36 -27.69
CA ASN A 281 3.56 18.50 -28.58
C ASN A 281 3.11 19.86 -28.01
N ALA A 282 2.54 19.89 -26.80
CA ALA A 282 2.15 21.15 -26.18
C ALA A 282 3.39 21.99 -25.85
N THR A 283 3.30 23.28 -26.20
CA THR A 283 4.31 24.34 -25.96
C THR A 283 3.79 25.39 -24.98
N GLY A 284 2.75 25.02 -24.23
CA GLY A 284 2.08 25.88 -23.27
C GLY A 284 3.00 26.44 -22.20
N SER A 285 2.64 27.60 -21.66
CA SER A 285 3.37 28.23 -20.55
C SER A 285 2.86 27.81 -19.17
N GLU A 286 1.85 26.93 -19.12
CA GLU A 286 1.32 26.37 -17.88
C GLU A 286 1.28 24.84 -17.95
N ALA A 287 1.61 24.18 -16.84
CA ALA A 287 1.56 22.73 -16.75
C ALA A 287 0.18 22.16 -17.10
N SER A 288 -0.92 22.86 -16.81
CA SER A 288 -2.29 22.43 -17.13
C SER A 288 -2.63 22.37 -18.62
N GLU A 289 -1.80 22.98 -19.48
CA GLU A 289 -1.94 22.86 -20.95
C GLU A 289 -1.24 21.59 -21.48
N VAL A 290 -0.25 21.11 -20.73
CA VAL A 290 0.57 19.94 -21.07
C VAL A 290 0.01 18.67 -20.42
N TYR A 291 -0.42 18.77 -19.17
CA TYR A 291 -0.77 17.65 -18.32
C TYR A 291 -2.23 17.68 -17.90
N SER A 292 -2.78 16.50 -17.69
CA SER A 292 -4.04 16.32 -16.98
C SER A 292 -3.96 15.11 -16.08
N ARG A 293 -4.66 15.16 -14.94
CA ARG A 293 -4.61 14.10 -13.93
C ARG A 293 -6.00 13.69 -13.46
N ARG A 294 -6.15 12.42 -13.12
CA ARG A 294 -7.35 11.88 -12.46
C ARG A 294 -7.01 10.79 -11.45
N TYR A 295 -7.76 10.72 -10.36
CA TYR A 295 -7.76 9.59 -9.42
C TYR A 295 -9.05 8.81 -9.58
N ILE A 296 -8.96 7.59 -10.07
CA ILE A 296 -10.11 6.72 -10.36
C ILE A 296 -10.34 5.86 -9.13
N ASP A 297 -11.55 5.90 -8.57
CA ASP A 297 -11.92 4.95 -7.52
C ASP A 297 -11.86 3.51 -8.04
N PHE A 298 -11.28 2.62 -7.25
CA PHE A 298 -11.03 1.24 -7.65
C PHE A 298 -12.31 0.38 -7.55
N ASN A 299 -13.24 0.55 -8.48
CA ASN A 299 -14.43 -0.27 -8.57
C ASN A 299 -14.88 -0.49 -10.01
N THR A 300 -15.61 -1.58 -10.21
CA THR A 300 -16.08 -2.02 -11.52
C THR A 300 -17.00 -1.01 -12.21
N ASP A 301 -17.76 -0.19 -11.47
CA ASP A 301 -18.63 0.83 -12.06
C ASP A 301 -17.82 1.92 -12.76
N LEU A 302 -16.80 2.44 -12.08
CA LEU A 302 -15.92 3.48 -12.63
C LEU A 302 -15.00 2.92 -13.72
N PHE A 303 -14.52 1.69 -13.56
CA PHE A 303 -13.77 1.02 -14.62
C PHE A 303 -14.60 0.85 -15.90
N ARG A 304 -15.87 0.46 -15.79
CA ARG A 304 -16.79 0.38 -16.94
C ARG A 304 -17.07 1.74 -17.56
N TYR A 305 -17.31 2.75 -16.72
CA TYR A 305 -17.55 4.12 -17.16
C TYR A 305 -16.39 4.62 -18.04
N HIS A 306 -15.15 4.58 -17.54
CA HIS A 306 -13.98 5.13 -18.25
C HIS A 306 -13.56 4.29 -19.46
N SER A 307 -13.73 2.97 -19.40
CA SER A 307 -13.48 2.07 -20.54
C SER A 307 -14.57 2.14 -21.62
N GLY A 308 -15.75 2.69 -21.29
CA GLY A 308 -16.90 2.73 -22.19
C GLY A 308 -17.50 1.35 -22.47
N LYS A 309 -17.34 0.40 -21.54
CA LYS A 309 -17.83 -0.98 -21.68
C LYS A 309 -19.11 -1.20 -20.88
N SER A 310 -20.04 -1.96 -21.45
CA SER A 310 -21.23 -2.43 -20.73
C SER A 310 -20.87 -3.54 -19.75
N VAL A 311 -21.84 -3.94 -18.92
CA VAL A 311 -21.68 -5.07 -17.98
C VAL A 311 -21.24 -6.33 -18.72
N GLU A 312 -21.86 -6.62 -19.86
CA GLU A 312 -21.67 -7.83 -20.64
C GLU A 312 -20.34 -7.85 -21.42
N ALA A 313 -19.74 -6.68 -21.65
CA ALA A 313 -18.55 -6.52 -22.48
C ALA A 313 -17.29 -6.15 -21.68
N PHE A 314 -17.42 -5.95 -20.36
CA PHE A 314 -16.31 -5.52 -19.51
C PHE A 314 -15.37 -6.65 -19.14
N ASP A 315 -15.87 -7.80 -18.68
CA ASP A 315 -14.99 -8.89 -18.25
C ASP A 315 -14.21 -9.47 -19.45
N THR A 316 -12.89 -9.54 -19.30
CA THR A 316 -12.01 -10.17 -20.29
C THR A 316 -11.69 -11.60 -19.90
N LYS A 317 -11.21 -12.43 -20.85
CA LYS A 317 -10.74 -13.79 -20.52
C LYS A 317 -9.65 -13.78 -19.45
N LYS A 318 -8.67 -12.87 -19.57
CA LYS A 318 -7.57 -12.71 -18.61
C LYS A 318 -8.09 -12.20 -17.25
N GLY A 319 -8.96 -11.20 -17.25
CA GLY A 319 -9.59 -10.72 -16.01
C GLY A 319 -10.34 -11.82 -15.26
N ASN A 320 -11.18 -12.59 -15.95
CA ASN A 320 -11.90 -13.72 -15.34
C ASN A 320 -10.96 -14.83 -14.83
N HIS A 321 -9.84 -15.06 -15.52
CA HIS A 321 -8.79 -15.96 -15.02
C HIS A 321 -8.23 -15.45 -13.69
N VAL A 322 -7.88 -14.17 -13.60
CA VAL A 322 -7.37 -13.53 -12.38
C VAL A 322 -8.40 -13.58 -11.25
N LYS A 323 -9.68 -13.28 -11.52
CA LYS A 323 -10.77 -13.43 -10.54
C LYS A 323 -10.85 -14.85 -10.00
N SER A 324 -10.65 -15.85 -10.86
CA SER A 324 -10.63 -17.26 -10.45
C SER A 324 -9.42 -17.58 -9.56
N LEU A 325 -8.22 -17.05 -9.88
CA LEU A 325 -7.03 -17.20 -9.03
C LEU A 325 -7.24 -16.59 -7.65
N ILE A 326 -7.85 -15.39 -7.59
CA ILE A 326 -8.19 -14.71 -6.35
C ILE A 326 -9.15 -15.56 -5.50
N ALA A 327 -10.24 -16.05 -6.11
CA ALA A 327 -11.23 -16.87 -5.42
C ALA A 327 -10.60 -18.16 -4.85
N LEU A 328 -9.78 -18.85 -5.65
CA LEU A 328 -9.07 -20.06 -5.22
C LEU A 328 -8.07 -19.76 -4.10
N ALA A 329 -7.28 -18.69 -4.21
CA ALA A 329 -6.33 -18.32 -3.17
C ALA A 329 -7.05 -17.97 -1.85
N ARG A 330 -8.19 -17.27 -1.91
CA ARG A 330 -8.99 -16.93 -0.74
C ARG A 330 -9.55 -18.18 -0.04
N GLU A 331 -10.04 -19.14 -0.81
CA GLU A 331 -10.56 -20.42 -0.34
C GLU A 331 -9.44 -21.28 0.28
N ASP A 332 -8.35 -21.51 -0.45
CA ASP A 332 -7.18 -22.31 -0.01
C ASP A 332 -6.60 -21.83 1.32
N LEU A 333 -6.54 -20.51 1.49
CA LEU A 333 -5.99 -19.86 2.67
C LEU A 333 -7.01 -19.71 3.81
N GLY A 334 -8.28 -20.05 3.57
CA GLY A 334 -9.35 -19.93 4.56
C GLY A 334 -9.55 -18.49 5.06
N LEU A 335 -9.35 -17.49 4.20
CA LEU A 335 -9.39 -16.07 4.60
C LEU A 335 -10.76 -15.62 5.12
N ASP A 336 -11.83 -16.31 4.69
CA ASP A 336 -13.21 -16.08 5.14
C ASP A 336 -13.56 -16.80 6.46
N ASN A 337 -12.63 -17.55 7.05
CA ASN A 337 -12.87 -18.21 8.33
C ASN A 337 -13.15 -17.16 9.40
N VAL A 338 -14.38 -17.17 9.94
CA VAL A 338 -14.82 -16.25 10.98
C VAL A 338 -14.16 -16.63 12.29
N ILE A 339 -13.44 -15.68 12.89
CA ILE A 339 -12.83 -15.81 14.22
C ILE A 339 -13.81 -15.30 15.29
N GLY A 340 -14.60 -14.28 14.97
CA GLY A 340 -15.66 -13.76 15.83
C GLY A 340 -16.39 -12.58 15.20
N TYR A 341 -17.04 -11.75 16.02
CA TYR A 341 -17.83 -10.61 15.54
C TYR A 341 -17.48 -9.31 16.27
N VAL A 342 -17.22 -8.25 15.51
CA VAL A 342 -17.10 -6.90 16.05
C VAL A 342 -18.51 -6.35 16.26
N ASN A 343 -18.95 -6.38 17.51
CA ASN A 343 -20.29 -5.97 17.91
C ASN A 343 -20.39 -4.46 18.17
N ASN A 344 -21.61 -3.93 18.09
CA ASN A 344 -22.03 -2.58 18.50
C ASN A 344 -21.60 -1.39 17.62
N SER A 345 -20.36 -1.32 17.12
CA SER A 345 -19.88 -0.15 16.35
C SER A 345 -18.68 -0.49 15.47
N ASN A 346 -18.45 0.35 14.45
CA ASN A 346 -17.14 0.46 13.80
C ASN A 346 -16.18 1.21 14.73
N TYR A 347 -14.90 0.88 14.67
CA TYR A 347 -13.80 1.60 15.31
C TYR A 347 -12.83 2.09 14.25
N TYR A 348 -12.50 3.38 14.31
CA TYR A 348 -11.74 4.05 13.27
C TYR A 348 -10.35 4.39 13.75
N MET A 349 -9.36 4.27 12.87
CA MET A 349 -7.98 4.70 13.15
C MET A 349 -7.94 6.19 13.46
N ASP A 350 -8.54 6.99 12.57
CA ASP A 350 -8.40 8.44 12.60
C ASP A 350 -9.64 9.24 12.15
N TYR A 351 -10.78 8.63 11.79
CA TYR A 351 -12.01 9.41 11.51
C TYR A 351 -12.60 10.11 12.74
N VAL A 352 -12.09 9.79 13.93
CA VAL A 352 -12.44 10.42 15.19
C VAL A 352 -11.17 10.58 16.03
N PRO A 353 -11.06 11.63 16.88
CA PRO A 353 -9.87 11.84 17.69
C PRO A 353 -9.64 10.66 18.64
N VAL A 354 -8.39 10.45 19.08
CA VAL A 354 -8.01 9.32 19.96
C VAL A 354 -8.77 9.31 21.29
N SER A 355 -9.26 10.46 21.73
CA SER A 355 -10.11 10.56 22.92
C SER A 355 -11.54 10.01 22.72
N HIS A 356 -12.00 9.81 21.48
CA HIS A 356 -13.36 9.39 21.18
C HIS A 356 -13.57 7.88 21.40
N PRO A 357 -14.72 7.42 21.95
CA PRO A 357 -14.99 5.99 22.21
C PRO A 357 -14.91 5.06 20.99
N LYS A 358 -15.15 5.59 19.78
CA LYS A 358 -15.05 4.85 18.50
C LYS A 358 -13.67 4.89 17.87
N ASN A 359 -12.66 5.42 18.54
CA ASN A 359 -11.29 5.36 18.04
C ASN A 359 -10.70 3.97 18.32
N LEU A 360 -10.09 3.35 17.31
CA LEU A 360 -9.50 2.01 17.40
C LEU A 360 -8.34 1.97 18.39
N PHE A 361 -7.47 2.98 18.39
CA PHE A 361 -6.36 3.03 19.35
C PHE A 361 -6.84 3.16 20.80
N ARG A 362 -7.97 3.84 21.03
CA ARG A 362 -8.60 3.85 22.35
C ARG A 362 -9.14 2.48 22.75
N LEU A 363 -9.76 1.74 21.82
CA LEU A 363 -10.21 0.37 22.07
C LEU A 363 -9.00 -0.51 22.43
N LEU A 364 -7.95 -0.47 21.62
CA LEU A 364 -6.72 -1.24 21.84
C LEU A 364 -6.12 -0.93 23.20
N ALA A 365 -5.87 0.35 23.51
CA ALA A 365 -5.28 0.78 24.78
C ALA A 365 -6.11 0.42 26.01
N LYS A 366 -7.44 0.40 25.91
CA LYS A 366 -8.32 0.16 27.08
C LYS A 366 -8.76 -1.27 27.26
N LYS A 367 -8.75 -2.09 26.21
CA LYS A 367 -9.42 -3.40 26.19
C LYS A 367 -8.56 -4.53 25.65
N VAL A 368 -7.74 -4.28 24.62
CA VAL A 368 -6.95 -5.34 23.98
C VAL A 368 -5.55 -5.43 24.58
N LEU A 369 -4.78 -4.34 24.61
CA LEU A 369 -3.43 -4.36 25.16
C LEU A 369 -3.35 -4.87 26.62
N PRO A 370 -4.30 -4.57 27.52
CA PRO A 370 -4.30 -5.15 28.87
C PRO A 370 -4.37 -6.69 28.92
N THR A 371 -4.78 -7.37 27.84
CA THR A 371 -4.83 -8.85 27.79
C THR A 371 -3.48 -9.47 27.43
N LEU A 372 -2.48 -8.68 27.05
CA LEU A 372 -1.13 -9.19 26.84
C LEU A 372 -0.60 -9.77 28.14
N GLU A 373 -0.11 -11.00 28.10
CA GLU A 373 0.55 -11.67 29.22
C GLU A 373 2.04 -11.84 28.91
N ALA A 374 2.87 -11.76 29.95
CA ALA A 374 4.28 -12.10 29.82
C ALA A 374 4.43 -13.61 29.59
N GLU A 375 5.44 -14.00 28.81
CA GLU A 375 5.75 -15.40 28.59
C GLU A 375 6.13 -16.09 29.91
N LYS A 376 6.00 -17.42 29.93
CA LYS A 376 6.35 -18.21 31.11
C LYS A 376 7.81 -17.91 31.52
N ASP A 377 8.01 -17.73 32.83
CA ASP A 377 9.32 -17.47 33.46
C ASP A 377 9.91 -16.06 33.21
N VAL A 378 9.18 -15.15 32.56
CA VAL A 378 9.53 -13.72 32.50
C VAL A 378 9.17 -13.05 33.83
N GLU A 379 10.15 -12.47 34.52
CA GLU A 379 9.91 -11.67 35.72
C GLU A 379 9.16 -10.38 35.38
N THR A 380 8.09 -10.06 36.12
CA THR A 380 7.26 -8.87 35.86
C THR A 380 7.08 -8.01 37.10
N SER A 381 7.00 -6.70 36.88
CA SER A 381 6.60 -5.73 37.88
C SER A 381 5.08 -5.78 38.12
N GLN A 382 4.65 -5.27 39.28
CA GLN A 382 3.22 -5.13 39.61
C GLN A 382 2.50 -4.04 38.80
N GLU A 383 3.27 -3.19 38.14
CA GLU A 383 2.79 -2.05 37.36
C GLU A 383 3.44 -2.09 35.98
N ARG A 384 2.65 -1.78 34.95
CA ARG A 384 3.17 -1.75 33.58
C ARG A 384 2.52 -0.68 32.72
N LEU A 385 3.25 -0.28 31.69
CA LEU A 385 2.78 0.52 30.56
C LEU A 385 3.04 -0.29 29.29
N ILE A 386 2.04 -0.46 28.43
CA ILE A 386 2.20 -1.18 27.16
C ILE A 386 2.03 -0.20 26.03
N LEU A 387 3.06 -0.02 25.21
CA LEU A 387 3.12 0.96 24.12
C LEU A 387 3.09 0.26 22.77
N ILE A 388 2.34 0.83 21.84
CA ILE A 388 2.40 0.49 20.42
C ILE A 388 2.53 1.77 19.61
N ASN A 389 3.27 1.73 18.50
CA ASN A 389 3.23 2.81 17.53
C ASN A 389 1.96 2.73 16.69
N THR A 390 1.36 3.88 16.35
CA THR A 390 0.06 3.90 15.66
C THR A 390 0.16 3.40 14.22
N GLY A 391 1.32 3.49 13.58
CA GLY A 391 1.61 2.92 12.26
C GLY A 391 1.60 1.39 12.21
N SER A 392 1.59 0.69 13.37
CA SER A 392 1.46 -0.77 13.42
C SER A 392 0.04 -1.27 13.11
N VAL A 393 -0.95 -0.37 13.16
CA VAL A 393 -2.35 -0.66 12.80
C VAL A 393 -2.57 -0.10 11.41
N ARG A 394 -3.15 -0.90 10.51
CA ARG A 394 -3.17 -0.58 9.07
C ARG A 394 -4.55 -0.24 8.53
N TYR A 395 -5.61 -0.62 9.24
CA TYR A 395 -6.98 -0.40 8.77
C TYR A 395 -7.99 -0.22 9.92
N ASP A 396 -9.17 0.29 9.58
CA ASP A 396 -10.30 0.42 10.49
C ASP A 396 -10.86 -0.96 10.89
N LEU A 397 -11.39 -1.06 12.10
CA LEU A 397 -12.08 -2.27 12.57
C LEU A 397 -13.59 -2.08 12.40
N TYR A 398 -14.12 -2.58 11.28
CA TYR A 398 -15.54 -2.49 10.96
C TYR A 398 -16.40 -3.44 11.78
N LYS A 399 -17.65 -3.03 12.05
CA LYS A 399 -18.66 -3.91 12.67
C LYS A 399 -19.02 -5.07 11.75
N GLY A 400 -19.34 -6.22 12.34
CA GLY A 400 -19.75 -7.42 11.60
C GLY A 400 -18.74 -8.57 11.76
N PRO A 401 -18.73 -9.52 10.81
CA PRO A 401 -17.80 -10.65 10.86
C PRO A 401 -16.35 -10.16 10.88
N TYR A 402 -15.57 -10.70 11.81
CA TYR A 402 -14.12 -10.56 11.86
C TYR A 402 -13.52 -11.90 11.47
N THR A 403 -12.85 -11.90 10.33
CA THR A 403 -12.30 -13.12 9.71
C THR A 403 -10.78 -13.19 9.87
N LEU A 404 -10.20 -14.31 9.46
CA LEU A 404 -8.76 -14.46 9.34
C LEU A 404 -8.13 -13.38 8.45
N ASP A 405 -8.81 -12.96 7.38
CA ASP A 405 -8.38 -11.82 6.57
C ASP A 405 -8.37 -10.50 7.35
N THR A 406 -9.41 -10.27 8.17
CA THR A 406 -9.54 -9.02 8.96
C THR A 406 -8.39 -8.85 9.95
N HIS A 407 -7.86 -9.97 10.49
CA HIS A 407 -6.67 -9.95 11.33
C HIS A 407 -5.48 -9.30 10.64
N TYR A 408 -5.13 -9.77 9.43
CA TYR A 408 -4.00 -9.24 8.68
C TYR A 408 -4.26 -7.83 8.15
N ILE A 409 -5.51 -7.53 7.74
CA ILE A 409 -5.92 -6.19 7.32
C ILE A 409 -5.71 -5.15 8.43
N VAL A 410 -6.04 -5.47 9.69
CA VAL A 410 -5.95 -4.51 10.80
C VAL A 410 -4.55 -4.48 11.42
N SER A 411 -3.91 -5.64 11.61
CA SER A 411 -2.64 -5.78 12.34
C SER A 411 -1.74 -6.86 11.72
N PRO A 412 -1.10 -6.61 10.57
CA PRO A 412 -0.34 -7.63 9.83
C PRO A 412 1.00 -7.98 10.48
N PHE A 413 1.57 -7.09 11.30
CA PHE A 413 2.94 -7.24 11.77
C PHE A 413 3.06 -8.21 12.95
N GLN A 414 4.03 -9.12 12.83
CA GLN A 414 4.40 -10.10 13.84
C GLN A 414 5.47 -9.56 14.81
N ASN A 415 5.23 -8.37 15.36
CA ASN A 415 6.18 -7.69 16.25
C ASN A 415 6.24 -8.37 17.62
N LYS A 416 7.44 -8.72 18.08
CA LYS A 416 7.67 -9.25 19.42
C LYS A 416 7.58 -8.15 20.47
N TRP A 417 7.25 -8.52 21.70
CA TRP A 417 7.23 -7.60 22.84
C TRP A 417 8.49 -7.74 23.65
N VAL A 418 9.12 -6.61 23.92
CA VAL A 418 10.21 -6.46 24.87
C VAL A 418 9.81 -5.50 25.97
N LYS A 419 10.54 -5.50 27.08
CA LYS A 419 10.34 -4.55 28.18
C LYS A 419 11.65 -3.92 28.63
N VAL A 420 11.53 -2.74 29.23
CA VAL A 420 12.53 -2.20 30.17
C VAL A 420 11.86 -1.92 31.51
N THR A 421 12.57 -2.20 32.61
CA THR A 421 12.04 -1.98 33.97
C THR A 421 12.64 -0.70 34.55
N VAL A 422 11.81 0.31 34.83
CA VAL A 422 12.28 1.61 35.33
C VAL A 422 11.41 2.18 36.46
N PRO A 423 11.93 3.12 37.26
CA PRO A 423 11.10 3.82 38.23
C PRO A 423 9.91 4.53 37.54
N LYS A 424 8.74 4.49 38.19
CA LYS A 424 7.50 5.10 37.67
C LYS A 424 7.67 6.52 37.13
N TYR A 425 8.45 7.38 37.78
CA TYR A 425 8.64 8.76 37.31
C TYR A 425 9.38 8.87 35.96
N ILE A 426 10.14 7.85 35.56
CA ILE A 426 10.73 7.74 34.22
C ILE A 426 9.71 7.14 33.26
N ALA A 427 9.09 6.01 33.65
CA ALA A 427 8.12 5.28 32.81
C ALA A 427 7.03 6.20 32.21
N VAL A 428 6.42 7.05 33.05
CA VAL A 428 5.31 7.94 32.63
C VAL A 428 5.73 9.06 31.66
N GLN A 429 7.03 9.27 31.45
CA GLN A 429 7.55 10.29 30.52
C GLN A 429 7.81 9.73 29.12
N ILE A 430 7.86 8.39 28.96
CA ILE A 430 8.29 7.76 27.70
C ILE A 430 7.31 8.05 26.55
N ALA A 431 6.03 7.68 26.69
CA ALA A 431 5.04 7.91 25.65
C ALA A 431 4.85 9.41 25.31
N PRO A 432 4.77 10.35 26.29
CA PRO A 432 4.76 11.78 25.99
C PRO A 432 5.96 12.27 25.19
N LYS A 433 7.17 11.77 25.47
CA LYS A 433 8.40 12.12 24.74
C LYS A 433 8.39 11.56 23.32
N LEU A 434 8.01 10.30 23.14
CA LEU A 434 7.81 9.71 21.81
C LEU A 434 6.81 10.49 20.97
N ASN A 435 5.76 11.03 21.61
CA ASN A 435 4.73 11.85 20.95
C ASN A 435 5.11 13.33 20.75
N GLN A 436 6.21 13.79 21.36
CA GLN A 436 6.81 15.11 21.10
C GLN A 436 7.82 15.07 19.94
N GLY A 437 8.40 13.89 19.67
CA GLY A 437 9.31 13.69 18.54
C GLY A 437 8.61 14.00 17.22
N GLY A 438 9.11 15.00 16.49
CA GLY A 438 8.66 15.25 15.12
C GLY A 438 9.19 14.19 14.15
N TYR A 439 8.59 14.11 12.96
CA TYR A 439 9.00 13.27 11.81
C TYR A 439 10.52 13.32 11.53
N ILE A 440 11.18 14.43 11.89
CA ILE A 440 12.57 14.75 11.56
C ILE A 440 13.57 14.29 12.64
N MET A 441 13.13 13.96 13.87
CA MET A 441 14.05 13.71 15.00
C MET A 441 14.49 12.26 15.18
N ALA A 442 13.97 11.31 14.40
CA ALA A 442 14.40 9.93 14.51
C ALA A 442 15.74 9.71 13.76
N ALA A 443 16.82 10.31 14.28
CA ALA A 443 18.17 10.18 13.74
C ALA A 443 18.67 8.71 13.71
N ALA A 444 18.06 7.83 14.52
CA ALA A 444 18.36 6.40 14.55
C ALA A 444 17.39 5.52 13.72
N SER A 445 16.18 6.00 13.43
CA SER A 445 15.19 5.29 12.61
C SER A 445 14.45 6.32 11.77
N LYS A 446 14.94 6.65 10.57
CA LYS A 446 14.33 7.66 9.67
C LYS A 446 12.84 7.42 9.31
N GLU A 447 12.22 6.36 9.85
CA GLU A 447 10.83 5.96 9.64
C GLU A 447 9.85 6.59 10.65
N PRO A 448 8.63 6.93 10.22
CA PRO A 448 7.60 7.48 11.10
C PRO A 448 6.98 6.37 11.96
N LEU A 449 6.72 6.67 13.22
CA LEU A 449 5.96 5.77 14.09
C LEU A 449 4.44 5.84 13.82
N ALA A 450 3.95 6.94 13.27
CA ALA A 450 2.58 7.14 12.85
C ALA A 450 2.28 6.53 11.46
N PRO A 451 1.00 6.29 11.09
CA PRO A 451 0.64 5.85 9.75
C PRO A 451 1.20 6.78 8.65
N PRO A 452 1.53 6.29 7.44
CA PRO A 452 2.18 7.11 6.41
C PRO A 452 1.40 8.36 6.00
N HIS A 453 0.07 8.31 6.04
CA HIS A 453 -0.79 9.45 5.73
C HIS A 453 -1.01 10.44 6.90
N GLN A 454 -0.38 10.19 8.06
CA GLN A 454 -0.52 10.99 9.29
C GLN A 454 0.70 11.88 9.55
N THR A 455 1.58 12.07 8.56
CA THR A 455 2.70 13.01 8.71
C THR A 455 2.16 14.45 8.87
N PRO A 456 2.80 15.32 9.68
CA PRO A 456 2.35 16.69 9.85
C PRO A 456 2.18 17.45 8.53
N LYS A 457 3.00 17.15 7.52
CA LYS A 457 2.93 17.74 6.18
C LYS A 457 1.64 17.33 5.46
N VAL A 458 1.34 16.04 5.45
CA VAL A 458 0.10 15.50 4.86
C VAL A 458 -1.12 16.04 5.60
N LEU A 459 -1.06 16.12 6.93
CA LEU A 459 -2.14 16.67 7.75
C LEU A 459 -2.34 18.17 7.53
N GLN A 460 -1.28 18.97 7.37
CA GLN A 460 -1.41 20.40 7.03
C GLN A 460 -2.07 20.61 5.68
N LYS A 461 -1.70 19.81 4.67
CA LYS A 461 -2.43 19.79 3.40
C LYS A 461 -3.90 19.50 3.64
N ARG A 462 -4.24 18.52 4.51
CA ARG A 462 -5.62 18.11 4.86
C ARG A 462 -6.41 19.09 5.72
N ASP A 463 -5.80 19.79 6.67
CA ASP A 463 -6.49 20.73 7.57
C ASP A 463 -6.93 22.01 6.86
N GLN A 464 -6.28 22.38 5.75
CA GLN A 464 -6.77 23.41 4.83
C GLN A 464 -8.04 22.98 4.06
N GLN A 465 -8.48 21.72 4.18
CA GLN A 465 -9.46 21.06 3.30
C GLN A 465 -10.85 20.83 3.95
N VAL A 466 -11.15 21.43 5.10
CA VAL A 466 -12.54 21.46 5.59
C VAL A 466 -13.33 22.39 4.67
N MET A 467 -14.07 21.82 3.71
CA MET A 467 -14.95 22.58 2.83
C MET A 467 -15.87 23.50 3.65
N ASP A 468 -15.77 24.80 3.39
CA ASP A 468 -16.84 25.73 3.68
C ASP A 468 -17.98 25.42 2.71
N LEU A 469 -18.93 24.61 3.18
CA LEU A 469 -20.11 24.21 2.41
C LEU A 469 -21.00 25.40 2.01
N SER A 470 -20.74 26.61 2.54
CA SER A 470 -21.48 27.83 2.17
C SER A 470 -21.15 28.36 0.76
N GLN A 471 -20.07 27.92 0.11
CA GLN A 471 -19.72 28.35 -1.25
C GLN A 471 -20.46 27.59 -2.36
N TYR A 472 -21.27 26.59 -2.02
CA TYR A 472 -22.07 25.78 -2.94
C TYR A 472 -23.57 25.86 -2.62
N ASP A 473 -24.10 27.09 -2.56
CA ASP A 473 -25.51 27.42 -2.23
C ASP A 473 -26.56 26.76 -3.15
N ASP A 474 -26.15 26.15 -4.27
CA ASP A 474 -27.04 25.47 -5.24
C ASP A 474 -27.00 23.92 -5.18
N LEU A 475 -26.17 23.32 -4.31
CA LEU A 475 -26.02 21.86 -4.20
C LEU A 475 -26.73 21.22 -2.99
N ASP A 476 -27.33 22.03 -2.11
CA ASP A 476 -27.76 21.62 -0.78
C ASP A 476 -28.92 20.60 -0.75
N LEU A 477 -29.53 20.30 -1.91
CA LEU A 477 -30.58 19.28 -2.04
C LEU A 477 -30.07 17.86 -2.36
N HIS A 478 -28.78 17.67 -2.68
CA HIS A 478 -28.24 16.37 -3.15
C HIS A 478 -26.98 15.86 -2.42
N VAL A 479 -26.39 16.66 -1.51
CA VAL A 479 -25.19 16.26 -0.74
C VAL A 479 -25.42 15.00 0.12
N GLU A 480 -26.66 14.73 0.55
CA GLU A 480 -26.99 13.51 1.31
C GLU A 480 -26.84 12.21 0.50
N LYS A 481 -26.79 12.27 -0.84
CA LYS A 481 -26.69 11.10 -1.72
C LYS A 481 -25.26 10.76 -2.16
N LEU A 482 -24.27 11.62 -1.87
CA LEU A 482 -22.88 11.36 -2.25
C LEU A 482 -22.25 10.27 -1.38
N THR A 483 -21.44 9.41 -1.99
CA THR A 483 -20.64 8.43 -1.26
C THR A 483 -19.50 9.12 -0.52
N LYS A 484 -19.11 8.57 0.64
CA LYS A 484 -17.88 9.00 1.31
C LYS A 484 -16.68 8.54 0.50
N GLY A 485 -15.68 9.40 0.40
CA GLY A 485 -14.45 9.13 -0.33
C GLY A 485 -13.49 10.31 -0.26
N TYR A 486 -12.47 10.28 -1.10
CA TYR A 486 -11.45 11.32 -1.15
C TYR A 486 -11.99 12.58 -1.85
N VAL A 487 -11.60 13.74 -1.32
CA VAL A 487 -11.68 15.02 -2.04
C VAL A 487 -10.27 15.59 -2.00
N THR A 488 -9.52 15.32 -3.07
CA THR A 488 -8.09 15.55 -3.14
C THR A 488 -7.82 17.00 -3.54
N TYR A 489 -7.01 17.71 -2.76
CA TYR A 489 -6.46 19.02 -3.12
C TYR A 489 -4.98 18.87 -3.43
N ASP A 490 -4.62 19.25 -4.62
CA ASP A 490 -3.27 19.17 -5.17
C ASP A 490 -2.97 20.44 -6.00
N ASP A 491 -1.83 20.52 -6.68
CA ASP A 491 -1.45 21.73 -7.41
C ASP A 491 -2.38 22.07 -8.59
N PHE A 492 -3.15 21.10 -9.08
CA PHE A 492 -4.20 21.31 -10.10
C PHE A 492 -5.58 21.55 -9.47
N GLY A 493 -5.63 21.89 -8.18
CA GLY A 493 -6.85 22.19 -7.44
C GLY A 493 -7.53 20.94 -6.90
N ASN A 494 -8.87 20.93 -6.87
CA ASN A 494 -9.68 19.93 -6.16
C ASN A 494 -10.58 19.07 -7.07
N LYS A 495 -10.27 19.05 -8.36
CA LYS A 495 -11.04 18.31 -9.36
C LYS A 495 -10.26 17.08 -9.84
N GLY A 496 -9.40 16.51 -8.99
CA GLY A 496 -8.58 15.34 -9.33
C GLY A 496 -9.33 14.03 -9.22
N ASP A 497 -10.27 13.89 -8.29
CA ASP A 497 -11.02 12.64 -8.14
C ASP A 497 -12.00 12.45 -9.31
N ASP A 498 -12.18 11.22 -9.79
CA ASP A 498 -13.15 10.92 -10.84
C ASP A 498 -14.57 10.95 -10.34
N THR A 499 -14.79 10.67 -9.07
CA THR A 499 -16.10 10.67 -8.44
C THR A 499 -16.25 11.88 -7.51
N VAL A 500 -17.44 12.48 -7.50
CA VAL A 500 -17.76 13.55 -6.54
C VAL A 500 -18.13 12.92 -5.19
N HIS A 501 -17.34 13.19 -4.15
CA HIS A 501 -17.52 12.59 -2.83
C HIS A 501 -17.93 13.57 -1.75
N LYS A 502 -18.47 13.00 -0.67
CA LYS A 502 -18.41 13.60 0.67
C LYS A 502 -17.04 13.30 1.28
N ALA A 503 -16.24 14.34 1.51
CA ALA A 503 -14.89 14.21 2.05
C ALA A 503 -14.86 13.42 3.37
N VAL A 504 -13.91 12.50 3.47
CA VAL A 504 -13.51 11.90 4.75
C VAL A 504 -12.66 12.90 5.54
N VAL A 505 -12.89 12.98 6.85
CA VAL A 505 -12.12 13.85 7.76
C VAL A 505 -11.27 12.95 8.65
N ASN A 506 -9.95 13.17 8.65
CA ASN A 506 -9.01 12.47 9.51
C ASN A 506 -8.52 13.41 10.62
N TYR A 507 -8.43 12.89 11.83
CA TYR A 507 -7.88 13.58 12.98
C TYR A 507 -6.41 13.17 13.15
N PRO A 508 -5.53 14.08 13.60
CA PRO A 508 -4.16 13.73 13.95
C PRO A 508 -4.12 12.62 15.01
N VAL A 509 -3.31 11.59 14.75
CA VAL A 509 -3.00 10.53 15.73
C VAL A 509 -1.56 10.67 16.22
N PRO A 510 -1.27 10.33 17.49
CA PRO A 510 0.08 10.41 18.03
C PRO A 510 0.99 9.32 17.45
N ASN A 511 2.31 9.46 17.58
CA ASN A 511 3.29 8.43 17.21
C ASN A 511 3.03 7.10 17.93
N VAL A 512 2.72 7.16 19.23
CA VAL A 512 2.43 5.99 20.06
C VAL A 512 1.18 6.21 20.91
N VAL A 513 0.48 5.11 21.19
CA VAL A 513 -0.56 5.01 22.22
C VAL A 513 -0.14 4.03 23.30
N GLN A 514 -0.72 4.17 24.50
CA GLN A 514 -0.34 3.32 25.63
C GLN A 514 -1.56 2.81 26.42
N SER A 515 -1.48 1.55 26.85
CA SER A 515 -2.23 1.04 27.99
C SER A 515 -1.51 1.40 29.29
N VAL A 516 -2.26 1.79 30.32
CA VAL A 516 -1.72 2.24 31.60
C VAL A 516 -2.29 1.38 32.73
N GLU A 517 -1.42 0.62 33.39
CA GLU A 517 -1.76 -0.28 34.50
C GLU A 517 -0.91 0.05 35.73
N LEU A 518 -1.15 1.24 36.30
CA LEU A 518 -0.48 1.74 37.51
C LEU A 518 -1.45 1.65 38.70
N LYS A 519 -1.04 1.00 39.80
CA LYS A 519 -1.91 0.71 40.96
C LYS A 519 -1.48 1.41 42.25
N HIS A 520 -0.22 1.85 42.33
CA HIS A 520 0.41 2.37 43.53
C HIS A 520 0.76 3.87 43.39
N ASN A 521 0.78 4.60 44.51
CA ASN A 521 1.18 6.01 44.52
C ASN A 521 2.70 6.23 44.62
N GLY A 522 3.49 5.14 44.69
CA GLY A 522 4.94 5.22 44.85
C GLY A 522 5.65 5.72 43.60
N ARG A 523 6.30 6.90 43.67
CA ARG A 523 7.03 7.53 42.56
C ARG A 523 8.23 6.71 42.05
N LYS A 524 8.84 5.90 42.92
CA LYS A 524 9.99 5.04 42.60
C LYS A 524 9.63 3.56 42.44
N ALA A 525 8.33 3.22 42.42
CA ALA A 525 7.91 1.85 42.17
C ALA A 525 8.45 1.38 40.80
N PRO A 526 8.95 0.14 40.68
CA PRO A 526 9.35 -0.41 39.39
C PRO A 526 8.12 -0.58 38.50
N VAL A 527 8.26 -0.16 37.25
CA VAL A 527 7.24 -0.24 36.21
C VAL A 527 7.87 -0.90 34.99
N ASP A 528 7.22 -1.94 34.48
CA ASP A 528 7.59 -2.55 33.21
C ASP A 528 7.03 -1.68 32.08
N VAL A 529 7.91 -1.17 31.23
CA VAL A 529 7.53 -0.47 30.00
C VAL A 529 7.69 -1.45 28.87
N VAL A 530 6.57 -2.00 28.41
CA VAL A 530 6.47 -3.04 27.38
C VAL A 530 6.21 -2.38 26.02
N PHE A 531 6.95 -2.74 24.99
CA PHE A 531 6.86 -2.16 23.65
C PHE A 531 7.36 -3.13 22.58
N TYR A 532 7.16 -2.80 21.29
CA TYR A 532 7.68 -3.61 20.20
C TYR A 532 9.21 -3.58 20.12
N ASP A 533 9.83 -4.73 19.89
CA ASP A 533 11.28 -4.85 19.73
C ASP A 533 11.89 -3.85 18.74
N PHE A 534 11.24 -3.64 17.58
CA PHE A 534 11.76 -2.76 16.54
C PHE A 534 11.77 -1.27 16.92
N ILE A 535 10.97 -0.83 17.91
CA ILE A 535 10.98 0.57 18.38
C ILE A 535 11.95 0.80 19.53
N THR A 536 12.78 -0.19 19.89
CA THR A 536 13.88 -0.05 20.86
C THR A 536 14.76 1.17 20.60
N PRO A 537 15.18 1.49 19.35
CA PRO A 537 15.96 2.70 19.08
C PRO A 537 15.24 3.99 19.47
N ASN A 538 13.93 4.09 19.21
CA ASN A 538 13.11 5.25 19.57
C ASN A 538 12.98 5.39 21.10
N VAL A 539 12.76 4.26 21.79
CA VAL A 539 12.71 4.26 23.25
C VAL A 539 14.05 4.69 23.82
N LYS A 540 15.17 4.15 23.31
CA LYS A 540 16.52 4.53 23.74
C LYS A 540 16.79 6.03 23.58
N GLU A 541 16.39 6.63 22.47
CA GLU A 541 16.53 8.08 22.25
C GLU A 541 15.80 8.89 23.33
N VAL A 542 14.63 8.44 23.78
CA VAL A 542 13.92 9.10 24.89
C VAL A 542 14.72 9.05 26.19
N PHE A 543 15.41 7.95 26.47
CA PHE A 543 16.28 7.85 27.64
C PHE A 543 17.46 8.83 27.58
N GLU A 544 18.05 8.99 26.39
CA GLU A 544 19.09 10.01 26.14
C GLU A 544 18.55 11.42 26.38
N GLN A 545 17.34 11.73 25.90
CA GLN A 545 16.69 13.03 26.15
C GLN A 545 16.33 13.27 27.63
N LEU A 546 16.11 12.21 28.41
CA LEU A 546 15.80 12.28 29.83
C LEU A 546 17.05 12.31 30.72
N ASP A 547 18.25 12.23 30.14
CA ASP A 547 19.52 12.07 30.87
C ASP A 547 19.44 10.91 31.89
N TYR A 548 18.86 9.79 31.46
CA TYR A 548 18.67 8.59 32.28
C TYR A 548 19.30 7.37 31.59
N PRO A 549 20.07 6.52 32.30
CA PRO A 549 20.69 5.34 31.70
C PRO A 549 19.64 4.41 31.08
N PHE A 550 19.85 4.03 29.82
CA PHE A 550 18.99 3.06 29.14
C PHE A 550 19.22 1.66 29.76
N PRO A 551 18.19 1.04 30.36
CA PRO A 551 18.32 -0.29 30.94
C PRO A 551 18.51 -1.36 29.86
N ASP A 552 18.92 -2.55 30.30
CA ASP A 552 18.90 -3.72 29.44
C ASP A 552 17.46 -4.03 28.99
N VAL A 553 17.33 -4.36 27.71
CA VAL A 553 16.06 -4.72 27.09
C VAL A 553 15.83 -6.22 27.30
N GLU A 554 14.74 -6.55 27.95
CA GLU A 554 14.36 -7.94 28.27
C GLU A 554 13.22 -8.38 27.34
N TYR A 555 13.22 -9.66 26.96
CA TYR A 555 12.08 -10.26 26.26
C TYR A 555 10.82 -10.28 27.15
N TYR A 556 9.64 -10.08 26.54
CA TYR A 556 8.36 -10.09 27.26
C TYR A 556 7.39 -11.15 26.73
N SER A 557 7.11 -11.18 25.42
CA SER A 557 6.14 -12.11 24.83
C SER A 557 6.29 -12.20 23.31
N ASP A 558 6.01 -13.38 22.74
CA ASP A 558 5.87 -13.61 21.29
C ASP A 558 4.42 -13.51 20.79
N ARG A 559 3.44 -13.19 21.67
CA ARG A 559 2.03 -13.05 21.26
C ARG A 559 1.79 -11.75 20.51
N TYR A 560 1.66 -11.77 19.19
CA TYR A 560 1.51 -10.54 18.40
C TYR A 560 0.16 -9.82 18.61
N LEU A 561 0.09 -8.52 18.34
CA LEU A 561 -1.11 -7.69 18.54
C LEU A 561 -2.36 -8.26 17.85
N GLY A 562 -2.20 -8.78 16.63
CA GLY A 562 -3.30 -9.41 15.90
C GLY A 562 -3.90 -10.61 16.64
N GLN A 563 -3.09 -11.39 17.37
CA GLN A 563 -3.58 -12.51 18.17
C GLN A 563 -4.36 -12.03 19.40
N LEU A 564 -3.90 -10.96 20.06
CA LEU A 564 -4.66 -10.35 21.15
C LEU A 564 -6.01 -9.82 20.67
N LEU A 565 -6.05 -9.25 19.46
CA LEU A 565 -7.28 -8.79 18.85
C LEU A 565 -8.22 -9.95 18.48
N ASN A 566 -7.68 -11.07 17.97
CA ASN A 566 -8.45 -12.28 17.71
C ASN A 566 -9.15 -12.79 18.97
N ASP A 567 -8.41 -12.93 20.07
CA ASP A 567 -8.95 -13.39 21.35
C ASP A 567 -10.04 -12.45 21.85
N TYR A 568 -9.77 -11.13 21.85
CA TYR A 568 -10.75 -10.12 22.26
C TYR A 568 -12.05 -10.20 21.44
N VAL A 569 -11.96 -10.40 20.12
CA VAL A 569 -13.14 -10.48 19.27
C VAL A 569 -13.88 -11.82 19.45
N ALA A 570 -13.17 -12.93 19.62
CA ALA A 570 -13.75 -14.25 19.87
C ALA A 570 -14.50 -14.31 21.21
N GLU A 571 -13.94 -13.72 22.27
CA GLU A 571 -14.59 -13.68 23.60
C GLU A 571 -15.90 -12.88 23.60
N ASN A 572 -16.05 -11.90 22.71
CA ASN A 572 -17.27 -11.12 22.55
C ASN A 572 -18.43 -11.92 21.89
N GLU A 573 -18.22 -13.17 21.43
CA GLU A 573 -19.30 -14.08 21.00
C GLU A 573 -20.13 -14.63 22.18
N ILE A 574 -19.60 -14.66 23.41
CA ILE A 574 -20.24 -15.39 24.53
C ILE A 574 -21.53 -14.69 25.04
N TYR A 575 -21.93 -13.55 24.47
CA TYR A 575 -23.16 -12.83 24.83
C TYR A 575 -24.36 -13.03 23.87
N ASP A 576 -24.36 -14.07 23.04
CA ASP A 576 -25.59 -14.51 22.32
C ASP A 576 -25.72 -16.04 22.35
N ALA A 577 -26.15 -16.56 23.51
CA ALA A 577 -26.16 -17.98 23.90
C ALA A 577 -27.19 -18.86 23.15
N ALA A 578 -27.31 -18.76 21.83
CA ALA A 578 -28.27 -19.54 21.04
C ALA A 578 -27.70 -20.30 19.83
N ARG A 579 -26.40 -20.23 19.53
CA ARG A 579 -25.84 -20.90 18.33
C ARG A 579 -24.65 -21.85 18.54
N THR A 580 -24.13 -21.96 19.75
CA THR A 580 -22.82 -22.58 19.99
C THR A 580 -22.89 -24.03 20.46
N ALA A 581 -23.38 -24.94 19.60
CA ALA A 581 -23.26 -26.38 19.88
C ALA A 581 -22.85 -27.24 18.67
N LYS A 582 -22.72 -26.66 17.46
CA LYS A 582 -22.46 -27.44 16.24
C LYS A 582 -21.06 -27.24 15.64
N ASP A 583 -20.42 -26.08 15.85
CA ASP A 583 -19.26 -25.69 15.03
C ASP A 583 -17.90 -25.78 15.74
N ILE A 584 -17.86 -25.90 17.08
CA ILE A 584 -16.59 -26.00 17.85
C ILE A 584 -15.87 -27.34 17.61
N GLY A 585 -16.58 -28.40 17.22
CA GLY A 585 -16.01 -29.74 17.05
C GLY A 585 -15.18 -29.96 15.78
N VAL A 586 -15.24 -29.05 14.80
CA VAL A 586 -14.58 -29.23 13.49
C VAL A 586 -13.36 -28.32 13.32
N GLY A 587 -13.36 -27.12 13.93
CA GLY A 587 -12.28 -26.13 13.75
C GLY A 587 -10.96 -26.46 14.46
N LEU A 588 -11.00 -27.12 15.63
CA LEU A 588 -9.78 -27.37 16.42
C LEU A 588 -8.94 -28.55 15.93
N VAL A 589 -9.51 -29.44 15.09
CA VAL A 589 -8.80 -30.62 14.54
C VAL A 589 -8.13 -30.29 13.20
N GLY A 590 -8.62 -29.29 12.47
CA GLY A 590 -8.04 -28.84 11.19
C GLY A 590 -6.68 -28.13 11.34
N SER A 591 -6.46 -27.39 12.43
CA SER A 591 -5.21 -26.66 12.66
C SER A 591 -4.05 -27.55 13.11
N ILE A 592 -4.32 -28.74 13.66
CA ILE A 592 -3.29 -29.71 14.07
C ILE A 592 -2.94 -30.69 12.92
N GLY A 593 -3.83 -30.84 11.92
CA GLY A 593 -3.66 -31.76 10.79
C GLY A 593 -2.86 -31.21 9.59
N GLY A 594 -2.73 -29.88 9.47
CA GLY A 594 -2.04 -29.24 8.33
C GLY A 594 -0.52 -29.32 8.35
N ASN A 595 0.10 -29.64 9.50
CA ASN A 595 1.56 -29.63 9.68
C ASN A 595 2.21 -31.02 9.74
N LYS A 596 1.57 -32.07 9.20
CA LYS A 596 2.16 -33.43 9.12
C LYS A 596 2.35 -33.99 7.72
N VAL A 597 2.19 -33.17 6.67
CA VAL A 597 2.48 -33.57 5.28
C VAL A 597 3.71 -32.85 4.71
N ALA A 598 4.43 -32.06 5.53
CA ALA A 598 5.69 -31.41 5.14
C ALA A 598 6.95 -32.13 5.66
N ASP A 599 6.83 -33.09 6.60
CA ASP A 599 7.99 -33.77 7.23
C ASP A 599 8.15 -35.25 6.81
N ALA A 600 7.62 -35.63 5.65
CA ALA A 600 7.72 -37.00 5.14
C ALA A 600 8.47 -37.13 3.81
N VAL A 601 9.37 -36.21 3.46
CA VAL A 601 10.40 -36.48 2.43
C VAL A 601 11.66 -35.67 2.78
N GLY A 602 12.57 -36.28 3.52
CA GLY A 602 13.89 -35.70 3.74
C GLY A 602 14.71 -35.66 2.45
N GLY A 603 15.20 -34.48 2.08
CA GLY A 603 16.26 -34.33 1.09
C GLY A 603 16.33 -32.95 0.42
N GLY A 604 17.30 -32.13 0.86
CA GLY A 604 18.02 -31.16 0.01
C GLY A 604 17.34 -29.82 -0.30
N GLN A 605 17.94 -28.74 0.22
CA GLN A 605 17.67 -27.36 -0.19
C GLN A 605 17.92 -27.13 -1.70
N VAL A 606 17.20 -26.16 -2.28
CA VAL A 606 17.41 -25.51 -3.60
C VAL A 606 16.75 -26.14 -4.85
N SER A 607 15.54 -26.71 -4.76
CA SER A 607 14.79 -27.06 -5.98
C SER A 607 13.27 -26.82 -5.98
N HIS A 608 12.69 -26.30 -4.89
CA HIS A 608 11.22 -26.23 -4.75
C HIS A 608 10.55 -24.87 -5.07
N ILE A 609 11.31 -23.79 -5.25
CA ILE A 609 10.73 -22.47 -5.61
C ILE A 609 10.25 -22.45 -7.08
N VAL A 610 10.89 -23.22 -7.97
CA VAL A 610 10.54 -23.26 -9.41
C VAL A 610 9.41 -24.26 -9.72
N GLY A 611 9.19 -25.26 -8.87
CA GLY A 611 8.22 -26.33 -9.11
C GLY A 611 6.74 -25.89 -9.00
N GLY A 612 6.43 -24.96 -8.09
CA GLY A 612 5.07 -24.44 -7.90
C GLY A 612 4.59 -23.57 -9.08
N VAL A 613 5.50 -22.79 -9.68
CA VAL A 613 5.19 -21.87 -10.78
C VAL A 613 5.03 -22.61 -12.11
N ALA A 614 5.85 -23.63 -12.37
CA ALA A 614 5.73 -24.45 -13.58
C ALA A 614 4.45 -25.32 -13.59
N GLY A 615 3.97 -25.75 -12.41
CA GLY A 615 2.75 -26.55 -12.28
C GLY A 615 1.46 -25.80 -12.66
N GLY A 616 1.38 -24.51 -12.34
CA GLY A 616 0.23 -23.66 -12.70
C GLY A 616 0.17 -23.35 -14.21
N ILE A 617 1.32 -23.03 -14.81
CA ILE A 617 1.42 -22.69 -16.24
C ILE A 617 1.18 -23.94 -17.12
N GLY A 618 1.66 -25.12 -16.70
CA GLY A 618 1.46 -26.38 -17.42
C GLY A 618 0.02 -26.90 -17.38
N ALA A 619 -0.72 -26.65 -16.30
CA ALA A 619 -2.10 -27.11 -16.14
C ALA A 619 -3.09 -26.35 -17.04
N GLY A 620 -2.87 -25.04 -17.26
CA GLY A 620 -3.68 -24.22 -18.17
C GLY A 620 -3.56 -24.68 -19.64
N ALA A 621 -2.33 -24.87 -20.12
CA ALA A 621 -2.07 -25.30 -21.50
C ALA A 621 -2.54 -26.74 -21.80
N ALA A 622 -2.61 -27.61 -20.79
CA ALA A 622 -3.13 -28.97 -20.93
C ALA A 622 -4.67 -29.01 -20.97
N LYS A 623 -5.34 -28.05 -20.31
CA LYS A 623 -6.81 -27.94 -20.29
C LYS A 623 -7.33 -27.37 -21.62
N ASP A 624 -6.66 -26.36 -22.18
CA ASP A 624 -7.03 -25.78 -23.49
C ASP A 624 -6.88 -26.80 -24.64
N LYS A 625 -5.86 -27.68 -24.60
CA LYS A 625 -5.70 -28.78 -25.58
C LYS A 625 -6.68 -29.93 -25.41
N ALA A 626 -7.31 -30.06 -24.25
CA ALA A 626 -8.32 -31.08 -24.00
C ALA A 626 -9.72 -30.62 -24.45
N GLU A 627 -10.01 -29.32 -24.36
CA GLU A 627 -11.26 -28.73 -24.86
C GLU A 627 -11.29 -28.67 -26.40
N ASP A 628 -10.18 -28.31 -27.07
CA ASP A 628 -10.12 -28.31 -28.55
C ASP A 628 -10.26 -29.72 -29.18
N LYS A 629 -9.94 -30.80 -28.43
CA LYS A 629 -10.12 -32.18 -28.90
C LYS A 629 -11.50 -32.77 -28.59
N ALA A 630 -12.29 -32.11 -27.75
CA ALA A 630 -13.65 -32.53 -27.43
C ALA A 630 -14.67 -32.01 -28.45
N ASP A 631 -14.38 -30.88 -29.12
CA ASP A 631 -15.25 -30.28 -30.13
C ASP A 631 -15.09 -30.87 -31.55
N GLU A 632 -13.99 -31.57 -31.85
CA GLU A 632 -13.81 -32.30 -33.13
C GLU A 632 -14.52 -33.67 -33.20
N LYS A 633 -15.32 -34.05 -32.20
CA LYS A 633 -16.07 -35.32 -32.17
C LYS A 633 -17.59 -35.18 -32.11
N LYS A 634 -18.12 -34.00 -32.42
CA LYS A 634 -19.55 -33.79 -32.66
C LYS A 634 -19.76 -33.10 -34.00
N ASP A 635 -19.60 -33.87 -35.07
CA ASP A 635 -20.32 -33.74 -36.34
C ASP A 635 -20.49 -35.13 -36.98
#